data_AF-A0A662D1H2-F1
#
_entry.id   AF-A0A662D1H2-F1
#
_cell.length_a   1.000
_cell.length_b   1.000
_cell.length_c   1.000
_cell.angle_alpha   90.00
_cell.angle_beta   90.00
_cell.angle_gamma   90.00
#
_symmetry.space_group_name_H-M   'P 1'
#
loop_
_entity.id
_entity.type
_entity.pdbx_description
1 polymer ?
#
loop_
_entity_poly.entity_id
_entity_poly.type
_entity_poly.pdbx_seq_one_letter_code
_entity_poly.pdbx_strand_id
1 'polypeptide(L)'
;MKKSVFLWGTLLFILSLTCFPLFSGNNNLLSLSQVMRPGLGLLDSDGDHWPDKIAWRIILPENPSAAELAAAADVAARFNFESLAVNMNLVFSSPVDSPRPSSFLPIYLEIVASENTSLSPHQAKISLSGPPDSPRILVQATSAETLLQACRAFFLRWPYLWEIWGRENGLTYNRVEKDVLSFLQENGLNQAEISIQAVLYQFQPPVSPFSSLKKLRFDENEIKEMLVEIKIKQTSEYRQAVAAFRRLNQLHRWGEKSHLLSYPGCAGLTFLLSGPEEKTRVSIPRLGFPGRLLTPRYKSVRPARIKGKDFDLTSFFTTKGVYQDSDKDGLHDGIDSQIIIPQDFSLKEVTSVASRFVLDTAGASFPLVFLDKEITEPQRLVAPLLIGQSNRLIQKLIKQGQLKKPSFEANLVLFQVVPRAFNDSAALVILENEPQYLGPALQYFSRTFPYFKEYREGAPQISDLTDHLQAFLKGKSGGAEAYFLGKIDELIDQLQGTPLESLEVKLASEQPSSEFIEYLQTYLQEKLNPRQLVVKPVNLQESRVVFSREKAFAWEGEVVQQRVARFLASLPESAKSKPLFLSLGLSESPAVRQKIKAALEKQLAQAGLTNFEVEVLSAYKQGFFWLTEKILPRLKKARVKRVLIKVARVKVDRRTPQRFYSEPLRWLQELYPVDEIMAKTLDLPLSQVVFELKEPSPPIYEIQAFNQEGGIILEEQFTPQTTTRTFLDVLPEWGQVTVSTGWLQIKQGGQTVLQEKIPTDLEKIWDLYQKDILPEVYKYILKKTQGEPTLAKQPYFKRLLVEIWASEPDFRLGLDEELISSLESIHDEIYFDTLDFCRGITEVVVEEEPKEDTSRYNAPGNVMPLIHPSTEGEPPRVKVSFEDWPGKSPFLQITWQIQDRPSRQKKFTFPRLKPKKIQIPAFYFNGEKKRLEKLIIEVEAAHKKEYFTLLKIIQTFRHLVEKGHLNNSFTWPNLKQLVLRLKGDSLEKEEILAVKSPPFSREKLPPAEAEGSFSIPTQEIISPEMCLKLAARLGQSPWLRMYIAGQSREK
;
A
#
# COMPACT_ATOMS: atom_id res chain seq x y z
N MET A 1 55.18 3.04 31.50
CA MET A 1 54.11 2.22 30.88
C MET A 1 52.78 2.95 30.97
N LYS A 2 52.35 3.65 29.89
CA LYS A 2 50.98 4.21 29.65
C LYS A 2 50.92 5.19 28.45
N LYS A 3 51.90 5.20 27.54
CA LYS A 3 51.86 5.99 26.29
C LYS A 3 51.95 5.19 25.00
N SER A 4 52.10 3.86 25.07
CA SER A 4 52.22 3.00 23.88
C SER A 4 50.92 2.28 23.46
N VAL A 5 49.89 2.23 24.32
CA VAL A 5 48.62 1.54 24.02
C VAL A 5 47.60 2.47 23.32
N PHE A 6 47.69 3.79 23.54
CA PHE A 6 46.76 4.75 22.93
C PHE A 6 47.03 4.99 21.43
N LEU A 7 48.28 4.84 20.98
CA LEU A 7 48.66 5.04 19.58
C LEU A 7 48.25 3.86 18.66
N TRP A 8 48.15 2.65 19.20
CA TRP A 8 47.72 1.47 18.41
C TRP A 8 46.19 1.36 18.32
N GLY A 9 45.47 1.82 19.35
CA GLY A 9 43.99 1.87 19.32
C GLY A 9 43.44 2.97 18.41
N THR A 10 44.11 4.12 18.28
CA THR A 10 43.72 5.17 17.33
C THR A 10 44.14 4.85 15.89
N LEU A 11 45.25 4.13 15.66
CA LEU A 11 45.59 3.67 14.31
C LEU A 11 44.59 2.63 13.78
N LEU A 12 44.10 1.69 14.60
CA LEU A 12 43.12 0.70 14.19
C LEU A 12 41.70 1.28 13.99
N PHE A 13 41.33 2.33 14.72
CA PHE A 13 40.03 3.00 14.55
C PHE A 13 40.01 4.02 13.39
N ILE A 14 41.16 4.61 13.05
CA ILE A 14 41.30 5.46 11.86
C ILE A 14 41.45 4.60 10.59
N LEU A 15 42.05 3.39 10.67
CA LEU A 15 42.07 2.46 9.53
C LEU A 15 40.72 1.78 9.22
N SER A 16 39.74 1.78 10.14
CA SER A 16 38.40 1.20 9.90
C SER A 16 37.34 2.21 9.46
N LEU A 17 37.62 3.52 9.50
CA LEU A 17 36.67 4.60 9.13
C LEU A 17 37.14 5.45 7.93
N THR A 18 38.25 5.07 7.30
CA THR A 18 38.70 5.60 5.99
C THR A 18 38.83 4.49 4.95
N CYS A 19 37.85 3.58 4.89
CA CYS A 19 37.57 2.79 3.69
C CYS A 19 36.26 3.30 3.05
N PHE A 20 36.22 4.60 2.74
CA PHE A 20 35.66 4.96 1.45
C PHE A 20 36.49 4.19 0.41
N PRO A 21 35.90 3.56 -0.61
CA PRO A 21 36.62 3.47 -1.86
C PRO A 21 36.72 4.92 -2.35
N LEU A 22 37.71 5.66 -1.84
CA LEU A 22 38.49 6.52 -2.72
C LEU A 22 38.73 5.63 -3.92
N PHE A 23 38.24 6.04 -5.09
CA PHE A 23 38.53 5.42 -6.36
C PHE A 23 40.06 5.25 -6.46
N SER A 24 40.60 4.16 -5.90
CA SER A 24 41.73 3.47 -6.46
C SER A 24 41.26 3.21 -7.87
N GLY A 25 41.87 3.88 -8.84
CA GLY A 25 41.64 3.62 -10.25
C GLY A 25 41.84 2.14 -10.49
N ASN A 26 40.77 1.35 -10.34
CA ASN A 26 40.68 0.09 -11.03
C ASN A 26 40.56 0.52 -12.48
N ASN A 27 41.67 0.35 -13.21
CA ASN A 27 41.74 0.31 -14.67
C ASN A 27 40.85 -0.83 -15.22
N ASN A 28 39.63 -0.98 -14.72
CA ASN A 28 38.66 -1.92 -15.26
C ASN A 28 38.19 -1.33 -16.58
N LEU A 29 38.42 -2.08 -17.65
CA LEU A 29 37.94 -1.72 -18.96
C LEU A 29 36.42 -1.55 -18.91
N LEU A 30 35.91 -0.39 -19.36
CA LEU A 30 34.48 -0.22 -19.53
C LEU A 30 33.95 -1.25 -20.52
N SER A 31 32.79 -1.85 -20.20
CA SER A 31 32.13 -2.83 -21.05
C SER A 31 30.65 -2.49 -21.23
N LEU A 32 30.09 -2.81 -22.41
CA LEU A 32 28.65 -2.75 -22.65
C LEU A 32 27.83 -3.69 -21.74
N SER A 33 28.46 -4.65 -21.06
CA SER A 33 27.81 -5.45 -20.02
C SER A 33 27.49 -4.67 -18.75
N GLN A 34 28.05 -3.46 -18.59
CA GLN A 34 28.02 -2.69 -17.34
C GLN A 34 27.21 -1.39 -17.44
N VAL A 35 26.56 -1.12 -18.58
CA VAL A 35 25.90 0.16 -18.91
C VAL A 35 24.93 0.66 -17.82
N MET A 36 24.05 -0.20 -17.32
CA MET A 36 23.11 0.14 -16.24
C MET A 36 23.45 -0.62 -14.94
N ARG A 37 24.72 -1.04 -14.76
CA ARG A 37 25.15 -1.64 -13.49
C ARG A 37 25.36 -0.53 -12.44
N PRO A 38 24.96 -0.74 -11.17
CA PRO A 38 25.31 0.18 -10.09
C PRO A 38 26.83 0.44 -10.03
N GLY A 39 27.22 1.70 -9.85
CA GLY A 39 28.61 2.18 -9.70
C GLY A 39 29.24 2.84 -10.93
N LEU A 40 28.63 2.75 -12.12
CA LEU A 40 29.12 3.44 -13.34
C LEU A 40 28.19 4.57 -13.79
N GLY A 41 27.08 4.21 -14.44
CA GLY A 41 26.11 5.17 -14.96
C GLY A 41 24.92 5.42 -14.02
N LEU A 42 24.70 4.49 -13.09
CA LEU A 42 23.75 4.58 -11.99
C LEU A 42 24.59 4.55 -10.71
N LEU A 43 24.69 5.68 -10.03
CA LEU A 43 25.51 5.86 -8.84
C LEU A 43 24.64 5.66 -7.61
N ASP A 44 25.22 4.94 -6.65
CA ASP A 44 24.73 4.81 -5.29
C ASP A 44 25.60 5.73 -4.43
N SER A 45 25.05 6.89 -4.07
CA SER A 45 25.77 8.01 -3.46
C SER A 45 25.76 7.97 -1.93
N ASP A 46 24.97 7.07 -1.33
CA ASP A 46 24.87 6.87 0.11
C ASP A 46 25.25 5.45 0.58
N GLY A 47 25.48 4.52 -0.34
CA GLY A 47 26.06 3.20 -0.09
C GLY A 47 25.05 2.13 0.31
N ASP A 48 23.77 2.32 0.02
CA ASP A 48 22.68 1.41 0.40
C ASP A 48 22.40 0.30 -0.63
N HIS A 49 23.19 0.25 -1.71
CA HIS A 49 23.08 -0.64 -2.87
C HIS A 49 21.93 -0.33 -3.85
N TRP A 50 21.21 0.77 -3.65
CA TRP A 50 20.19 1.27 -4.57
C TRP A 50 20.70 2.53 -5.26
N PRO A 51 20.73 2.57 -6.61
CA PRO A 51 21.16 3.78 -7.28
C PRO A 51 20.20 4.94 -6.99
N ASP A 52 20.74 6.04 -6.47
CA ASP A 52 20.02 7.26 -6.12
C ASP A 52 20.45 8.45 -6.99
N LYS A 53 21.33 8.21 -7.98
CA LYS A 53 21.85 9.26 -8.86
C LYS A 53 22.21 8.75 -10.24
N ILE A 54 21.81 9.49 -11.27
CA ILE A 54 22.05 9.13 -12.68
C ILE A 54 23.22 9.95 -13.24
N ALA A 55 24.28 9.26 -13.69
CA ALA A 55 25.48 9.86 -14.28
C ALA A 55 25.45 9.94 -15.82
N TRP A 56 24.34 9.54 -16.44
CA TRP A 56 24.15 9.58 -17.89
C TRP A 56 23.85 10.98 -18.43
N ARG A 57 24.43 11.30 -19.60
CA ARG A 57 24.04 12.44 -20.44
C ARG A 57 23.75 11.94 -21.85
N ILE A 58 22.49 12.01 -22.27
CA ILE A 58 22.04 11.64 -23.61
C ILE A 58 22.21 12.84 -24.53
N ILE A 59 23.00 12.70 -25.58
CA ILE A 59 23.32 13.77 -26.52
C ILE A 59 22.60 13.50 -27.84
N LEU A 60 21.81 14.49 -28.28
CA LEU A 60 21.10 14.52 -29.55
C LEU A 60 21.71 15.57 -30.48
N PRO A 61 21.50 15.47 -31.82
CA PRO A 61 21.84 16.55 -32.73
C PRO A 61 21.04 17.83 -32.43
N GLU A 62 21.48 18.99 -32.95
CA GLU A 62 20.81 20.29 -32.72
C GLU A 62 19.33 20.27 -33.11
N ASN A 63 19.01 19.62 -34.23
CA ASN A 63 17.65 19.45 -34.74
C ASN A 63 17.30 17.96 -34.79
N PRO A 64 16.91 17.36 -33.65
CA PRO A 64 16.60 15.94 -33.60
C PRO A 64 15.28 15.63 -34.30
N SER A 65 15.25 14.51 -34.99
CA SER A 65 14.03 13.91 -35.52
C SER A 65 13.12 13.39 -34.39
N ALA A 66 11.83 13.23 -34.68
CA ALA A 66 10.89 12.64 -33.72
C ALA A 66 11.29 11.21 -33.28
N ALA A 67 11.96 10.44 -34.15
CA ALA A 67 12.45 9.10 -33.82
C ALA A 67 13.65 9.15 -32.85
N GLU A 68 14.58 10.11 -33.01
CA GLU A 68 15.67 10.34 -32.05
C GLU A 68 15.14 10.82 -30.70
N LEU A 69 14.12 11.69 -30.70
CA LEU A 69 13.44 12.12 -29.48
C LEU A 69 12.72 10.98 -28.77
N ALA A 70 12.01 10.12 -29.50
CA ALA A 70 11.37 8.93 -28.94
C ALA A 70 12.40 7.97 -28.34
N ALA A 71 13.53 7.74 -29.02
CA ALA A 71 14.62 6.92 -28.51
C ALA A 71 15.21 7.51 -27.23
N ALA A 72 15.52 8.81 -27.21
CA ALA A 72 16.04 9.49 -26.03
C ALA A 72 15.05 9.48 -24.86
N ALA A 73 13.75 9.63 -25.14
CA ALA A 73 12.71 9.61 -24.11
C ALA A 73 12.54 8.22 -23.50
N ASP A 74 12.51 7.16 -24.31
CA ASP A 74 12.49 5.77 -23.85
C ASP A 74 13.73 5.44 -23.00
N VAL A 75 14.92 5.86 -23.44
CA VAL A 75 16.18 5.62 -22.70
C VAL A 75 16.24 6.44 -21.42
N ALA A 76 15.84 7.72 -21.43
CA ALA A 76 15.79 8.56 -20.23
C ALA A 76 14.81 7.99 -19.20
N ALA A 77 13.62 7.58 -19.64
CA ALA A 77 12.66 6.92 -18.77
C ALA A 77 13.22 5.60 -18.22
N ARG A 78 13.94 4.82 -19.02
CA ARG A 78 14.57 3.60 -18.52
C ARG A 78 15.67 3.88 -17.48
N PHE A 79 16.52 4.88 -17.67
CA PHE A 79 17.52 5.26 -16.65
C PHE A 79 16.87 5.76 -15.36
N ASN A 80 15.78 6.52 -15.48
CA ASN A 80 15.01 6.99 -14.34
C ASN A 80 14.28 5.87 -13.59
N PHE A 81 13.85 4.82 -14.30
CA PHE A 81 13.23 3.64 -13.69
C PHE A 81 14.22 2.77 -12.90
N GLU A 82 15.50 2.76 -13.31
CA GLU A 82 16.57 1.99 -12.64
C GLU A 82 17.24 2.79 -11.49
N SER A 83 16.64 3.93 -11.08
CA SER A 83 17.17 4.85 -10.07
C SER A 83 16.05 5.27 -9.11
N LEU A 84 16.35 5.36 -7.82
CA LEU A 84 15.44 5.89 -6.80
C LEU A 84 15.21 7.41 -6.95
N ALA A 85 16.14 8.11 -7.60
CA ALA A 85 15.97 9.52 -7.92
C ALA A 85 15.80 9.74 -9.42
N VAL A 86 14.77 10.52 -9.79
CA VAL A 86 14.52 10.90 -11.18
C VAL A 86 15.29 12.16 -11.54
N ASN A 87 16.02 12.10 -12.65
CA ASN A 87 16.63 13.25 -13.30
C ASN A 87 15.84 13.60 -14.58
N MET A 88 15.11 14.72 -14.52
CA MET A 88 14.32 15.22 -15.67
C MET A 88 15.18 15.93 -16.74
N ASN A 89 16.50 16.08 -16.53
CA ASN A 89 17.45 16.79 -17.38
C ASN A 89 18.55 15.87 -17.93
N LEU A 90 18.17 14.72 -18.51
CA LEU A 90 19.13 13.76 -19.06
C LEU A 90 19.52 14.03 -20.51
N VAL A 91 18.74 14.83 -21.25
CA VAL A 91 18.91 15.01 -22.70
C VAL A 91 19.44 16.39 -23.04
N PHE A 92 20.50 16.44 -23.84
CA PHE A 92 21.25 17.64 -24.24
C PHE A 92 21.43 17.67 -25.76
N SER A 93 21.58 18.87 -26.33
CA SER A 93 21.94 19.06 -27.74
C SER A 93 23.46 19.11 -27.90
N SER A 94 23.97 18.58 -29.01
CA SER A 94 25.37 18.76 -29.44
C SER A 94 25.55 20.10 -30.15
N PRO A 95 26.65 20.86 -29.94
CA PRO A 95 27.72 20.61 -28.99
C PRO A 95 27.27 20.84 -27.54
N VAL A 96 27.87 20.08 -26.60
CA VAL A 96 27.48 20.13 -25.18
C VAL A 96 28.06 21.38 -24.52
N ASP A 97 27.30 22.47 -24.50
CA ASP A 97 27.69 23.73 -23.82
C ASP A 97 27.57 23.69 -22.29
N SER A 98 27.21 22.55 -21.70
CA SER A 98 26.96 22.41 -20.26
C SER A 98 28.25 22.10 -19.47
N PRO A 99 28.53 22.80 -18.36
CA PRO A 99 29.70 22.51 -17.52
C PRO A 99 29.69 21.04 -17.06
N ARG A 100 30.87 20.42 -17.04
CA ARG A 100 31.04 19.07 -16.49
C ARG A 100 30.61 19.10 -15.01
N PRO A 101 29.84 18.11 -14.52
CA PRO A 101 29.53 18.02 -13.11
C PRO A 101 30.85 17.96 -12.32
N SER A 102 30.99 18.77 -11.27
CA SER A 102 32.20 18.76 -10.44
C SER A 102 32.29 17.53 -9.52
N SER A 103 31.17 16.81 -9.31
CA SER A 103 31.05 15.75 -8.30
C SER A 103 31.18 14.32 -8.84
N PHE A 104 31.16 14.08 -10.16
CA PHE A 104 31.30 12.76 -10.77
C PHE A 104 31.62 12.86 -12.27
N LEU A 105 32.19 11.79 -12.84
CA LEU A 105 32.45 11.68 -14.28
C LEU A 105 31.17 11.24 -15.02
N PRO A 106 30.62 12.03 -15.95
CA PRO A 106 29.43 11.65 -16.70
C PRO A 106 29.76 10.63 -17.80
N ILE A 107 28.81 9.73 -18.09
CA ILE A 107 28.87 8.87 -19.28
C ILE A 107 27.99 9.48 -20.37
N TYR A 108 28.58 9.70 -21.55
CA TYR A 108 27.87 10.30 -22.67
C TYR A 108 27.26 9.22 -23.56
N LEU A 109 25.95 9.30 -23.80
CA LEU A 109 25.26 8.49 -24.80
C LEU A 109 24.98 9.37 -26.02
N GLU A 110 25.74 9.20 -27.09
CA GLU A 110 25.54 9.91 -28.35
C GLU A 110 24.62 9.09 -29.25
N ILE A 111 23.46 9.66 -29.57
CA ILE A 111 22.47 9.07 -30.46
C ILE A 111 22.53 9.88 -31.76
N VAL A 112 23.15 9.30 -32.79
CA VAL A 112 23.40 10.01 -34.05
C VAL A 112 23.02 9.13 -35.25
N ALA A 113 22.04 9.59 -36.03
CA ALA A 113 21.87 9.09 -37.39
C ALA A 113 22.89 9.77 -38.31
N SER A 114 23.64 8.99 -39.09
CA SER A 114 24.60 9.56 -40.04
C SER A 114 24.67 8.73 -41.32
N GLU A 115 24.59 9.42 -42.45
CA GLU A 115 24.76 8.83 -43.78
C GLU A 115 26.22 8.42 -44.05
N ASN A 116 27.19 9.01 -43.32
CA ASN A 116 28.62 8.75 -43.48
C ASN A 116 29.13 7.54 -42.68
N THR A 117 28.33 6.47 -42.57
CA THR A 117 28.71 5.24 -41.86
C THR A 117 28.88 4.08 -42.85
N SER A 118 29.70 3.08 -42.49
CA SER A 118 29.87 1.85 -43.30
C SER A 118 28.74 0.83 -43.08
N LEU A 119 27.64 1.22 -42.43
CA LEU A 119 26.52 0.36 -42.08
C LEU A 119 25.50 0.31 -43.22
N SER A 120 24.79 -0.81 -43.37
CA SER A 120 23.68 -0.89 -44.33
C SER A 120 22.40 -0.20 -43.79
N PRO A 121 21.41 0.12 -44.64
CA PRO A 121 20.15 0.77 -44.26
C PRO A 121 19.37 0.16 -43.07
N HIS A 122 19.60 -1.13 -42.81
CA HIS A 122 18.93 -1.90 -41.77
C HIS A 122 19.89 -2.41 -40.69
N GLN A 123 21.07 -1.80 -40.59
CA GLN A 123 22.04 -2.09 -39.54
C GLN A 123 22.18 -0.91 -38.60
N ALA A 124 22.39 -1.23 -37.33
CA ALA A 124 22.80 -0.25 -36.34
C ALA A 124 23.92 -0.83 -35.49
N LYS A 125 24.84 0.03 -35.07
CA LYS A 125 25.96 -0.34 -34.21
C LYS A 125 25.89 0.47 -32.93
N ILE A 126 26.03 -0.22 -31.80
CA ILE A 126 26.24 0.38 -30.50
C ILE A 126 27.66 0.04 -30.07
N SER A 127 28.48 1.02 -29.77
CA SER A 127 29.87 0.79 -29.38
C SER A 127 30.38 1.76 -28.34
N LEU A 128 31.34 1.29 -27.55
CA LEU A 128 32.14 2.15 -26.69
C LEU A 128 33.08 3.00 -27.54
N SER A 129 33.19 4.28 -27.19
CA SER A 129 34.08 5.25 -27.80
C SER A 129 34.55 6.26 -26.74
N GLY A 130 35.49 7.12 -27.10
CA GLY A 130 36.02 8.16 -26.22
C GLY A 130 37.17 7.73 -25.30
N PRO A 131 37.84 8.69 -24.64
CA PRO A 131 38.96 8.41 -23.73
C PRO A 131 38.47 7.78 -22.41
N PRO A 132 39.33 7.05 -21.67
CA PRO A 132 38.97 6.42 -20.39
C PRO A 132 38.36 7.37 -19.36
N ASP A 133 38.80 8.63 -19.35
CA ASP A 133 38.34 9.67 -18.41
C ASP A 133 37.00 10.31 -18.81
N SER A 134 36.45 9.96 -19.98
CA SER A 134 35.16 10.46 -20.49
C SER A 134 34.55 9.43 -21.45
N PRO A 135 34.16 8.25 -20.94
CA PRO A 135 33.64 7.19 -21.77
C PRO A 135 32.36 7.62 -22.48
N ARG A 136 32.21 7.16 -23.73
CA ARG A 136 31.05 7.42 -24.57
C ARG A 136 30.47 6.12 -25.09
N ILE A 137 29.15 6.09 -25.22
CA ILE A 137 28.45 5.08 -25.99
C ILE A 137 27.89 5.77 -27.21
N LEU A 138 28.26 5.27 -28.38
CA LEU A 138 27.80 5.78 -29.64
C LEU A 138 26.79 4.81 -30.25
N VAL A 139 25.59 5.29 -30.55
CA VAL A 139 24.57 4.60 -31.35
C VAL A 139 24.61 5.17 -32.77
N GLN A 140 24.97 4.33 -33.74
CA GLN A 140 25.06 4.71 -35.15
C GLN A 140 24.09 3.89 -35.98
N ALA A 141 23.35 4.56 -36.85
CA ALA A 141 22.62 3.94 -37.96
C ALA A 141 22.53 4.93 -39.13
N THR A 142 22.16 4.42 -40.31
CA THR A 142 21.97 5.22 -41.52
C THR A 142 20.61 5.92 -41.59
N SER A 143 19.68 5.61 -40.68
CA SER A 143 18.36 6.28 -40.60
C SER A 143 17.88 6.37 -39.14
N ALA A 144 17.03 7.36 -38.87
CA ALA A 144 16.48 7.60 -37.54
C ALA A 144 15.55 6.46 -37.07
N GLU A 145 14.82 5.81 -37.98
CA GLU A 145 14.02 4.62 -37.67
C GLU A 145 14.86 3.43 -37.21
N THR A 146 15.94 3.12 -37.95
CA THR A 146 16.86 2.03 -37.60
C THR A 146 17.59 2.33 -36.29
N LEU A 147 17.90 3.60 -36.04
CA LEU A 147 18.45 4.08 -34.77
C LEU A 147 17.47 3.90 -33.59
N LEU A 148 16.19 4.23 -33.77
CA LEU A 148 15.14 4.01 -32.77
C LEU A 148 15.01 2.53 -32.43
N GLN A 149 15.00 1.67 -33.46
CA GLN A 149 14.98 0.21 -33.29
C GLN A 149 16.19 -0.29 -32.49
N ALA A 150 17.39 0.22 -32.77
CA ALA A 150 18.62 -0.14 -32.07
C ALA A 150 18.60 0.28 -30.59
N CYS A 151 18.18 1.51 -30.30
CA CYS A 151 18.06 2.00 -28.93
C CYS A 151 17.08 1.14 -28.13
N ARG A 152 15.91 0.83 -28.72
CA ARG A 152 14.91 -0.04 -28.10
C ARG A 152 15.38 -1.49 -27.97
N ALA A 153 16.16 -2.00 -28.93
CA ALA A 153 16.72 -3.35 -28.88
C ALA A 153 17.74 -3.51 -27.76
N PHE A 154 18.61 -2.53 -27.55
CA PHE A 154 19.66 -2.60 -26.53
C PHE A 154 19.19 -2.11 -25.16
N PHE A 155 18.83 -0.83 -25.02
CA PHE A 155 18.62 -0.21 -23.71
C PHE A 155 17.36 -0.72 -23.00
N LEU A 156 16.28 -0.99 -23.74
CA LEU A 156 15.03 -1.46 -23.12
C LEU A 156 15.06 -2.97 -22.77
N ARG A 157 15.99 -3.72 -23.34
CA ARG A 157 16.18 -5.16 -23.05
C ARG A 157 17.36 -5.44 -22.15
N TRP A 158 18.26 -4.48 -21.95
CA TRP A 158 19.38 -4.61 -21.04
C TRP A 158 18.87 -5.10 -19.66
N PRO A 159 19.51 -6.12 -19.04
CA PRO A 159 20.81 -6.71 -19.38
C PRO A 159 20.78 -7.89 -20.36
N TYR A 160 19.63 -8.23 -20.93
CA TYR A 160 19.46 -9.40 -21.80
C TYR A 160 19.94 -9.15 -23.24
N LEU A 161 20.40 -10.21 -23.91
CA LEU A 161 20.90 -10.13 -25.28
C LEU A 161 19.79 -9.86 -26.31
N TRP A 162 18.67 -10.58 -26.20
CA TRP A 162 17.51 -10.44 -27.10
C TRP A 162 16.23 -10.84 -26.38
N GLU A 163 16.23 -12.04 -25.81
CA GLU A 163 15.09 -12.61 -25.11
C GLU A 163 15.14 -12.28 -23.62
N ILE A 164 14.04 -11.75 -23.08
CA ILE A 164 13.89 -11.44 -21.66
C ILE A 164 13.32 -12.68 -20.96
N TRP A 165 14.17 -13.41 -20.24
CA TRP A 165 13.80 -14.58 -19.44
C TRP A 165 14.19 -14.22 -18.00
N GLY A 166 13.40 -14.64 -17.00
CA GLY A 166 13.56 -14.21 -15.61
C GLY A 166 15.01 -14.22 -15.10
N ARG A 167 15.30 -13.40 -14.08
CA ARG A 167 16.66 -12.99 -13.64
C ARG A 167 17.69 -14.12 -13.53
N GLU A 168 17.27 -15.33 -13.19
CA GLU A 168 18.16 -16.49 -12.99
C GLU A 168 18.55 -17.22 -14.29
N ASN A 169 17.67 -17.20 -15.30
CA ASN A 169 17.77 -18.06 -16.49
C ASN A 169 18.04 -17.30 -17.80
N GLY A 170 18.00 -15.96 -17.78
CA GLY A 170 18.19 -15.16 -18.98
C GLY A 170 19.65 -15.02 -19.43
N LEU A 171 19.85 -15.08 -20.75
CA LEU A 171 21.15 -14.82 -21.37
C LEU A 171 21.43 -13.31 -21.38
N THR A 172 22.41 -12.90 -20.60
CA THR A 172 22.78 -11.49 -20.40
C THR A 172 24.17 -11.17 -20.94
N TYR A 173 24.45 -9.89 -21.17
CA TYR A 173 25.79 -9.42 -21.55
C TYR A 173 26.86 -9.81 -20.50
N ASN A 174 26.52 -9.76 -19.21
CA ASN A 174 27.42 -10.20 -18.12
C ASN A 174 27.67 -11.71 -18.18
N ARG A 175 26.63 -12.51 -18.48
CA ARG A 175 26.80 -13.95 -18.67
C ARG A 175 27.80 -14.27 -19.79
N VAL A 176 27.77 -13.52 -20.90
CA VAL A 176 28.74 -13.69 -21.99
C VAL A 176 30.17 -13.51 -21.48
N GLU A 177 30.46 -12.45 -20.72
CA GLU A 177 31.81 -12.23 -20.17
C GLU A 177 32.24 -13.32 -19.19
N LYS A 178 31.32 -13.78 -18.33
CA LYS A 178 31.58 -14.90 -17.39
C LYS A 178 31.87 -16.21 -18.12
N ASP A 179 31.12 -16.52 -19.18
CA ASP A 179 31.31 -17.73 -19.97
C ASP A 179 32.64 -17.67 -20.75
N VAL A 180 33.03 -16.49 -21.26
CA VAL A 180 34.35 -16.27 -21.89
C VAL A 180 35.47 -16.45 -20.87
N LEU A 181 35.32 -15.89 -19.67
CA LEU A 181 36.30 -16.06 -18.59
C LEU A 181 36.45 -17.54 -18.20
N SER A 182 35.33 -18.24 -18.01
CA SER A 182 35.31 -19.66 -17.66
C SER A 182 36.00 -20.50 -18.75
N PHE A 183 35.71 -20.21 -20.03
CA PHE A 183 36.38 -20.85 -21.16
C PHE A 183 37.90 -20.63 -21.14
N LEU A 184 38.36 -19.41 -20.85
CA LEU A 184 39.80 -19.12 -20.74
C LEU A 184 40.44 -19.87 -19.56
N GLN A 185 39.79 -19.89 -18.39
CA GLN A 185 40.27 -20.58 -17.20
C GLN A 185 40.39 -22.10 -17.41
N GLU A 186 39.39 -22.72 -18.06
CA GLU A 186 39.43 -24.14 -18.45
C GLU A 186 40.58 -24.46 -19.42
N ASN A 187 41.04 -23.47 -20.17
CA ASN A 187 42.21 -23.57 -21.05
C ASN A 187 43.49 -23.07 -20.39
N GLY A 188 43.52 -22.91 -19.06
CA GLY A 188 44.72 -22.59 -18.27
C GLY A 188 45.08 -21.11 -18.20
N LEU A 189 44.15 -20.20 -18.50
CA LEU A 189 44.39 -18.75 -18.58
C LEU A 189 43.61 -18.00 -17.49
N ASN A 190 44.31 -17.47 -16.49
CA ASN A 190 43.70 -16.88 -15.29
C ASN A 190 43.80 -15.33 -15.21
N GLN A 191 44.54 -14.68 -16.11
CA GLN A 191 44.83 -13.22 -16.05
C GLN A 191 44.38 -12.45 -17.31
N ALA A 192 43.14 -12.66 -17.76
CA ALA A 192 42.58 -11.96 -18.93
C ALA A 192 41.58 -10.87 -18.51
N GLU A 193 41.71 -9.67 -19.09
CA GLU A 193 40.72 -8.59 -18.97
C GLU A 193 39.75 -8.67 -20.14
N ILE A 194 38.45 -8.86 -19.87
CA ILE A 194 37.41 -9.11 -20.89
C ILE A 194 36.42 -7.93 -20.89
N SER A 195 36.04 -7.48 -22.08
CA SER A 195 35.04 -6.41 -22.24
C SER A 195 34.26 -6.54 -23.54
N ILE A 196 32.98 -6.18 -23.53
CA ILE A 196 32.15 -6.08 -24.73
C ILE A 196 32.26 -4.65 -25.28
N GLN A 197 32.88 -4.50 -26.46
CA GLN A 197 33.19 -3.21 -27.05
C GLN A 197 32.12 -2.71 -28.03
N ALA A 198 31.46 -3.63 -28.74
CA ALA A 198 30.43 -3.26 -29.71
C ALA A 198 29.38 -4.34 -29.92
N VAL A 199 28.17 -3.93 -30.27
CA VAL A 199 27.06 -4.79 -30.67
C VAL A 199 26.51 -4.25 -31.99
N LEU A 200 26.51 -5.10 -33.02
CA LEU A 200 25.95 -4.82 -34.33
C LEU A 200 24.60 -5.51 -34.46
N TYR A 201 23.56 -4.73 -34.69
CA TYR A 201 22.20 -5.18 -34.92
C TYR A 201 21.92 -5.29 -36.42
N GLN A 202 21.15 -6.31 -36.80
CA GLN A 202 20.56 -6.41 -38.13
C GLN A 202 19.04 -6.46 -37.97
N PHE A 203 18.38 -5.49 -38.59
CA PHE A 203 16.93 -5.44 -38.69
C PHE A 203 16.50 -5.90 -40.09
N GLN A 204 15.31 -6.47 -40.19
CA GLN A 204 14.70 -6.79 -41.49
C GLN A 204 13.91 -5.57 -42.00
N PRO A 205 13.86 -5.36 -43.33
CA PRO A 205 12.92 -4.40 -43.90
C PRO A 205 11.48 -4.83 -43.55
N PRO A 206 10.55 -3.87 -43.35
CA PRO A 206 9.16 -4.20 -43.11
C PRO A 206 8.60 -5.03 -44.28
N VAL A 207 8.30 -6.31 -44.04
CA VAL A 207 7.72 -7.18 -45.07
C VAL A 207 6.31 -6.65 -45.41
N SER A 208 6.04 -6.51 -46.71
CA SER A 208 4.76 -6.07 -47.27
C SER A 208 3.55 -6.73 -46.57
N PRO A 209 2.44 -6.00 -46.32
CA PRO A 209 1.29 -6.49 -45.57
C PRO A 209 0.47 -7.60 -46.25
N PHE A 210 0.95 -8.21 -47.33
CA PHE A 210 0.28 -9.27 -48.08
C PHE A 210 1.12 -10.56 -48.12
N SER A 211 1.03 -11.37 -47.06
CA SER A 211 1.36 -12.80 -47.14
C SER A 211 0.48 -13.61 -46.17
N SER A 212 0.15 -14.83 -46.57
CA SER A 212 -0.68 -15.80 -45.85
C SER A 212 -0.06 -16.31 -44.53
N LEU A 213 1.15 -15.87 -44.18
CA LEU A 213 1.85 -16.15 -42.91
C LEU A 213 1.50 -15.18 -41.77
N LYS A 214 0.52 -14.28 -41.95
CA LYS A 214 0.08 -13.25 -40.98
C LYS A 214 -0.19 -13.70 -39.55
N LYS A 215 -0.43 -14.99 -39.31
CA LYS A 215 -0.71 -15.55 -37.98
C LYS A 215 0.53 -15.97 -37.21
N LEU A 216 1.70 -16.05 -37.84
CA LEU A 216 2.97 -16.40 -37.18
C LEU A 216 3.78 -15.13 -36.92
N ARG A 217 4.38 -15.00 -35.73
CA ARG A 217 5.39 -13.98 -35.41
C ARG A 217 6.76 -14.56 -35.75
N PHE A 218 7.33 -14.11 -36.86
CA PHE A 218 8.75 -14.28 -37.17
C PHE A 218 9.48 -12.99 -36.77
N ASP A 219 10.24 -13.02 -35.68
CA ASP A 219 11.17 -11.95 -35.33
C ASP A 219 12.57 -12.38 -35.76
N GLU A 220 12.91 -12.04 -37.00
CA GLU A 220 14.21 -12.30 -37.65
C GLU A 220 15.26 -11.23 -37.32
N ASN A 221 14.90 -10.23 -36.52
CA ASN A 221 15.87 -9.29 -36.00
C ASN A 221 16.77 -9.99 -34.97
N GLU A 222 18.05 -9.65 -34.96
CA GLU A 222 19.01 -10.20 -34.00
C GLU A 222 20.24 -9.32 -33.84
N ILE A 223 21.05 -9.63 -32.82
CA ILE A 223 22.44 -9.19 -32.79
C ILE A 223 23.18 -9.97 -33.87
N LYS A 224 23.59 -9.30 -34.94
CA LYS A 224 24.37 -9.87 -36.03
C LYS A 224 25.79 -10.22 -35.59
N GLU A 225 26.43 -9.34 -34.83
CA GLU A 225 27.78 -9.54 -34.34
C GLU A 225 27.97 -8.85 -32.99
N MET A 226 28.59 -9.52 -32.02
CA MET A 226 29.06 -8.92 -30.78
C MET A 226 30.59 -8.97 -30.72
N LEU A 227 31.22 -7.80 -30.51
CA LEU A 227 32.67 -7.66 -30.41
C LEU A 227 33.09 -7.70 -28.92
N VAL A 228 33.87 -8.71 -28.57
CA VAL A 228 34.46 -8.92 -27.24
C VAL A 228 35.98 -8.69 -27.34
N GLU A 229 36.51 -7.71 -26.62
CA GLU A 229 37.96 -7.50 -26.50
C GLU A 229 38.49 -8.27 -25.28
N ILE A 230 39.61 -8.98 -25.49
CA ILE A 230 40.32 -9.75 -24.46
C ILE A 230 41.76 -9.25 -24.43
N LYS A 231 42.19 -8.62 -23.33
CA LYS A 231 43.58 -8.17 -23.15
C LYS A 231 44.34 -9.15 -22.28
N ILE A 232 45.50 -9.58 -22.78
CA ILE A 232 46.36 -10.59 -22.15
C ILE A 232 47.77 -10.02 -22.00
N LYS A 233 48.30 -10.07 -20.77
CA LYS A 233 49.58 -9.42 -20.44
C LYS A 233 50.80 -10.23 -20.86
N GLN A 234 50.68 -11.55 -21.00
CA GLN A 234 51.79 -12.44 -21.33
C GLN A 234 51.67 -13.00 -22.76
N THR A 235 52.77 -12.99 -23.52
CA THR A 235 52.79 -13.46 -24.91
C THR A 235 52.50 -14.97 -25.04
N SER A 236 52.94 -15.79 -24.08
CA SER A 236 52.64 -17.23 -24.02
C SER A 236 51.14 -17.49 -23.87
N GLU A 237 50.52 -16.85 -22.88
CA GLU A 237 49.08 -16.89 -22.60
C GLU A 237 48.26 -16.38 -23.80
N TYR A 238 48.72 -15.31 -24.47
CA TYR A 238 48.08 -14.78 -25.68
C TYR A 238 48.04 -15.80 -26.81
N ARG A 239 49.18 -16.45 -27.11
CA ARG A 239 49.24 -17.49 -28.16
C ARG A 239 48.36 -18.70 -27.82
N GLN A 240 48.32 -19.08 -26.55
CA GLN A 240 47.46 -20.15 -26.04
C GLN A 240 45.97 -19.80 -26.20
N ALA A 241 45.56 -18.57 -25.87
CA ALA A 241 44.19 -18.09 -26.05
C ALA A 241 43.77 -18.12 -27.52
N VAL A 242 44.61 -17.61 -28.42
CA VAL A 242 44.37 -17.64 -29.88
C VAL A 242 44.20 -19.08 -30.38
N ALA A 243 45.05 -20.00 -29.93
CA ALA A 243 44.94 -21.41 -30.27
C ALA A 243 43.64 -22.03 -29.73
N ALA A 244 43.25 -21.72 -28.49
CA ALA A 244 42.02 -22.21 -27.87
C ALA A 244 40.76 -21.77 -28.62
N PHE A 245 40.63 -20.49 -28.98
CA PHE A 245 39.46 -20.02 -29.74
C PHE A 245 39.42 -20.58 -31.17
N ARG A 246 40.58 -20.72 -31.84
CA ARG A 246 40.65 -21.37 -33.16
C ARG A 246 40.24 -22.83 -33.07
N ARG A 247 40.69 -23.54 -32.02
CA ARG A 247 40.30 -24.92 -31.75
C ARG A 247 38.81 -25.04 -31.47
N LEU A 248 38.24 -24.16 -30.64
CA LEU A 248 36.80 -24.14 -30.36
C LEU A 248 35.99 -23.98 -31.66
N ASN A 249 36.37 -23.04 -32.52
CA ASN A 249 35.72 -22.86 -33.82
C ASN A 249 35.82 -24.12 -34.71
N GLN A 250 36.95 -24.84 -34.64
CA GLN A 250 37.11 -26.12 -35.34
C GLN A 250 36.22 -27.23 -34.75
N LEU A 251 36.12 -27.32 -33.42
CA LEU A 251 35.24 -28.27 -32.73
C LEU A 251 33.77 -28.00 -33.04
N HIS A 252 33.35 -26.74 -33.06
CA HIS A 252 32.00 -26.33 -33.47
C HIS A 252 31.66 -26.81 -34.88
N ARG A 253 32.60 -26.73 -35.83
CA ARG A 253 32.43 -27.25 -37.20
C ARG A 253 32.29 -28.78 -37.25
N TRP A 254 32.82 -29.48 -36.25
CA TRP A 254 32.66 -30.93 -36.10
C TRP A 254 31.43 -31.32 -35.25
N GLY A 255 30.62 -30.34 -34.82
CA GLY A 255 29.45 -30.57 -33.97
C GLY A 255 29.78 -30.82 -32.49
N GLU A 256 31.05 -30.71 -32.10
CA GLU A 256 31.51 -30.86 -30.72
C GLU A 256 31.49 -29.53 -29.96
N LYS A 257 31.24 -29.59 -28.65
CA LYS A 257 31.19 -28.43 -27.74
C LYS A 257 30.28 -27.27 -28.23
N SER A 258 29.26 -27.59 -29.01
CA SER A 258 28.39 -26.64 -29.72
C SER A 258 27.61 -25.64 -28.85
N HIS A 259 27.52 -25.90 -27.54
CA HIS A 259 26.88 -25.05 -26.56
C HIS A 259 27.82 -23.96 -26.00
N LEU A 260 29.14 -24.12 -26.12
CA LEU A 260 30.09 -23.16 -25.57
C LEU A 260 30.12 -21.89 -26.41
N LEU A 261 29.98 -20.72 -25.76
CA LEU A 261 30.05 -19.42 -26.41
C LEU A 261 29.14 -19.29 -27.66
N SER A 262 27.95 -19.88 -27.59
CA SER A 262 26.95 -19.93 -28.68
C SER A 262 25.59 -19.49 -28.12
N TYR A 263 25.07 -18.34 -28.55
CA TYR A 263 23.89 -17.71 -27.92
C TYR A 263 22.73 -17.53 -28.90
N PRO A 264 21.50 -17.98 -28.61
CA PRO A 264 20.32 -17.81 -29.48
C PRO A 264 20.03 -16.37 -29.93
N GLY A 265 20.33 -15.36 -29.10
CA GLY A 265 20.11 -13.94 -29.42
C GLY A 265 21.21 -13.28 -30.28
N CYS A 266 22.32 -13.97 -30.53
CA CYS A 266 23.50 -13.42 -31.17
C CYS A 266 24.04 -14.35 -32.27
N ALA A 267 24.03 -13.91 -33.53
CA ALA A 267 24.45 -14.71 -34.67
C ALA A 267 25.96 -15.01 -34.71
N GLY A 268 26.78 -14.17 -34.07
CA GLY A 268 28.21 -14.41 -33.99
C GLY A 268 28.91 -13.58 -32.92
N LEU A 269 29.88 -14.21 -32.26
CA LEU A 269 30.82 -13.54 -31.36
C LEU A 269 32.14 -13.33 -32.10
N THR A 270 32.68 -12.14 -31.97
CA THR A 270 33.99 -11.80 -32.49
C THR A 270 34.88 -11.39 -31.35
N PHE A 271 35.97 -12.13 -31.18
CA PHE A 271 36.98 -11.91 -30.16
C PHE A 271 38.15 -11.12 -30.76
N LEU A 272 38.44 -9.94 -30.20
CA LEU A 272 39.67 -9.19 -30.45
C LEU A 272 40.64 -9.49 -29.30
N LEU A 273 41.58 -10.41 -29.55
CA LEU A 273 42.63 -10.74 -28.60
C LEU A 273 43.78 -9.76 -28.77
N SER A 274 44.16 -9.07 -27.69
CA SER A 274 45.26 -8.12 -27.64
C SER A 274 46.35 -8.64 -26.69
N GLY A 275 47.49 -9.03 -27.25
CA GLY A 275 48.72 -9.32 -26.51
C GLY A 275 49.64 -8.09 -26.40
N PRO A 276 50.85 -8.23 -25.82
CA PRO A 276 51.78 -7.11 -25.66
C PRO A 276 52.23 -6.45 -26.97
N GLU A 277 52.41 -7.24 -28.03
CA GLU A 277 52.96 -6.78 -29.33
C GLU A 277 52.05 -7.10 -30.53
N GLU A 278 51.01 -7.92 -30.34
CA GLU A 278 50.19 -8.46 -31.42
C GLU A 278 48.69 -8.40 -31.11
N LYS A 279 47.85 -8.27 -32.15
CA LYS A 279 46.40 -8.37 -32.05
C LYS A 279 45.85 -9.37 -33.06
N THR A 280 44.96 -10.26 -32.62
CA THR A 280 44.31 -11.24 -33.48
C THR A 280 42.79 -11.18 -33.33
N ARG A 281 42.08 -11.19 -34.46
CA ARG A 281 40.61 -11.31 -34.49
C ARG A 281 40.21 -12.76 -34.77
N VAL A 282 39.32 -13.32 -33.94
CA VAL A 282 38.74 -14.66 -34.14
C VAL A 282 37.22 -14.56 -34.03
N SER A 283 36.49 -15.08 -35.02
CA SER A 283 35.03 -15.06 -35.03
C SER A 283 34.46 -16.47 -34.87
N ILE A 284 33.47 -16.61 -34.01
CA ILE A 284 32.74 -17.86 -33.73
C ILE A 284 31.26 -17.60 -34.03
N PRO A 285 30.71 -18.21 -35.10
CA PRO A 285 29.29 -18.08 -35.41
C PRO A 285 28.44 -18.93 -34.46
N ARG A 286 27.18 -18.53 -34.24
CA ARG A 286 26.16 -19.37 -33.60
C ARG A 286 25.92 -20.61 -34.46
N LEU A 287 25.75 -21.75 -33.79
CA LEU A 287 25.39 -23.01 -34.45
C LEU A 287 23.86 -23.13 -34.53
N GLY A 288 23.32 -23.00 -35.75
CA GLY A 288 21.89 -23.12 -36.04
C GLY A 288 21.08 -21.83 -35.85
N PHE A 289 19.79 -21.91 -36.16
CA PHE A 289 18.83 -20.82 -35.94
C PHE A 289 18.24 -20.88 -34.52
N PRO A 290 17.88 -19.75 -33.91
CA PRO A 290 17.26 -19.74 -32.60
C PRO A 290 15.87 -20.36 -32.66
N GLY A 291 15.40 -20.89 -31.52
CA GLY A 291 14.07 -21.48 -31.40
C GLY A 291 12.93 -20.56 -31.88
N ARG A 292 13.08 -19.23 -31.79
CA ARG A 292 12.09 -18.26 -32.32
C ARG A 292 11.94 -18.28 -33.85
N LEU A 293 12.98 -18.70 -34.58
CA LEU A 293 12.98 -18.83 -36.04
C LEU A 293 12.60 -20.25 -36.48
N LEU A 294 12.96 -21.26 -35.70
CA LEU A 294 12.62 -22.66 -35.97
C LEU A 294 11.19 -23.04 -35.55
N THR A 295 10.69 -22.41 -34.48
CA THR A 295 9.34 -22.57 -33.94
C THR A 295 8.68 -21.20 -33.77
N PRO A 296 8.35 -20.51 -34.89
CA PRO A 296 7.68 -19.23 -34.85
C PRO A 296 6.38 -19.35 -34.07
N ARG A 297 6.19 -18.50 -33.07
CA ARG A 297 4.95 -18.52 -32.29
C ARG A 297 3.81 -18.06 -33.18
N TYR A 298 2.67 -18.75 -33.12
CA TYR A 298 1.42 -18.10 -33.52
C TYR A 298 1.28 -16.81 -32.71
N LYS A 299 0.89 -15.72 -33.36
CA LYS A 299 0.37 -14.54 -32.68
C LYS A 299 -0.62 -15.09 -31.65
N SER A 300 -0.28 -14.95 -30.37
CA SER A 300 -1.17 -15.36 -29.30
C SER A 300 -2.55 -14.82 -29.61
N VAL A 301 -3.60 -15.61 -29.40
CA VAL A 301 -4.94 -15.05 -29.31
C VAL A 301 -4.82 -14.02 -28.20
N ARG A 302 -4.78 -12.75 -28.60
CA ARG A 302 -4.44 -11.67 -27.69
C ARG A 302 -5.51 -11.70 -26.60
N PRO A 303 -5.15 -11.50 -25.32
CA PRO A 303 -6.12 -11.51 -24.23
C PRO A 303 -7.31 -10.62 -24.60
N ALA A 304 -8.49 -11.00 -24.09
CA ALA A 304 -9.73 -10.27 -24.28
C ALA A 304 -9.49 -8.76 -24.13
N ARG A 305 -10.14 -7.98 -25.00
CA ARG A 305 -10.13 -6.51 -25.05
C ARG A 305 -9.82 -5.92 -23.67
N ILE A 306 -8.60 -5.37 -23.48
CA ILE A 306 -8.24 -4.67 -22.24
C ILE A 306 -9.34 -3.64 -22.01
N LYS A 307 -10.00 -3.68 -20.84
CA LYS A 307 -11.15 -2.82 -20.57
C LYS A 307 -10.68 -1.36 -20.69
N GLY A 308 -11.41 -0.57 -21.47
CA GLY A 308 -11.12 0.85 -21.59
C GLY A 308 -11.17 1.53 -20.22
N LYS A 309 -10.29 2.50 -20.02
CA LYS A 309 -10.19 3.26 -18.78
C LYS A 309 -10.97 4.57 -18.88
N ASP A 310 -11.80 4.87 -17.89
CA ASP A 310 -12.48 6.16 -17.76
C ASP A 310 -11.80 6.97 -16.66
N PHE A 311 -11.23 8.12 -17.02
CA PHE A 311 -10.54 9.02 -16.11
C PHE A 311 -10.82 10.48 -16.47
N ASP A 312 -10.44 11.36 -15.56
CA ASP A 312 -10.31 12.79 -15.76
C ASP A 312 -8.89 13.23 -15.35
N LEU A 313 -8.61 14.53 -15.32
CA LEU A 313 -7.27 15.01 -14.97
C LEU A 313 -6.84 14.64 -13.54
N THR A 314 -7.77 14.52 -12.58
CA THR A 314 -7.42 14.16 -11.20
C THR A 314 -6.92 12.73 -11.06
N SER A 315 -7.37 11.86 -11.96
CA SER A 315 -7.12 10.43 -11.92
C SER A 315 -6.13 9.96 -13.00
N PHE A 316 -5.51 10.89 -13.73
CA PHE A 316 -4.60 10.55 -14.82
C PHE A 316 -3.37 9.74 -14.35
N PHE A 317 -2.70 10.17 -13.27
CA PHE A 317 -1.57 9.43 -12.67
C PHE A 317 -2.04 8.43 -11.60
N THR A 318 -3.04 7.62 -11.94
CA THR A 318 -3.56 6.55 -11.07
C THR A 318 -3.84 5.29 -11.89
N THR A 319 -4.33 4.22 -11.25
CA THR A 319 -4.77 2.99 -11.94
C THR A 319 -5.94 3.19 -12.91
N LYS A 320 -6.75 4.25 -12.71
CA LYS A 320 -7.79 4.68 -13.68
C LYS A 320 -7.21 5.33 -14.93
N GLY A 321 -5.95 5.75 -14.93
CA GLY A 321 -5.28 6.40 -16.06
C GLY A 321 -4.03 5.63 -16.50
N VAL A 322 -2.86 6.21 -16.24
CA VAL A 322 -1.55 5.75 -16.70
C VAL A 322 -1.16 4.39 -16.14
N TYR A 323 -1.37 4.18 -14.85
CA TYR A 323 -0.81 3.05 -14.11
C TYR A 323 -1.67 1.80 -14.16
N GLN A 324 -1.03 0.66 -13.95
CA GLN A 324 -1.67 -0.63 -13.73
C GLN A 324 -1.28 -1.12 -12.34
N ASP A 325 -2.20 -1.84 -11.71
CA ASP A 325 -2.01 -2.57 -10.46
C ASP A 325 -2.63 -3.95 -10.71
N SER A 326 -1.80 -4.88 -11.19
CA SER A 326 -2.24 -6.15 -11.75
C SER A 326 -2.61 -7.16 -10.67
N ASP A 327 -1.91 -7.12 -9.52
CA ASP A 327 -2.16 -7.98 -8.37
C ASP A 327 -3.05 -7.31 -7.29
N LYS A 328 -3.40 -6.04 -7.47
CA LYS A 328 -4.34 -5.26 -6.63
C LYS A 328 -3.82 -5.02 -5.21
N ASP A 329 -2.50 -4.98 -5.03
CA ASP A 329 -1.86 -4.74 -3.73
C ASP A 329 -1.80 -3.24 -3.36
N GLY A 330 -2.17 -2.36 -4.29
CA GLY A 330 -2.16 -0.90 -4.13
C GLY A 330 -0.85 -0.24 -4.55
N LEU A 331 0.15 -1.00 -4.99
CA LEU A 331 1.35 -0.52 -5.65
C LEU A 331 1.14 -0.56 -7.16
N HIS A 332 1.60 0.48 -7.86
CA HIS A 332 1.58 0.45 -9.30
C HIS A 332 2.67 -0.50 -9.79
N ASP A 333 2.29 -1.58 -10.48
CA ASP A 333 3.20 -2.62 -10.99
C ASP A 333 3.35 -2.58 -12.52
N GLY A 334 2.67 -1.63 -13.17
CA GLY A 334 2.70 -1.50 -14.63
C GLY A 334 2.27 -0.12 -15.15
N ILE A 335 2.47 0.06 -16.45
CA ILE A 335 2.03 1.24 -17.20
C ILE A 335 1.23 0.75 -18.42
N ASP A 336 -0.04 1.13 -18.50
CA ASP A 336 -0.92 0.81 -19.64
C ASP A 336 -0.87 1.89 -20.73
N SER A 337 -0.54 3.13 -20.34
CA SER A 337 -0.60 4.30 -21.21
C SER A 337 0.61 4.41 -22.14
N GLN A 338 0.38 4.98 -23.32
CA GLN A 338 1.40 5.28 -24.33
C GLN A 338 1.41 6.79 -24.59
N ILE A 339 2.62 7.35 -24.73
CA ILE A 339 2.85 8.74 -25.14
C ILE A 339 2.99 8.74 -26.67
N ILE A 340 2.12 9.45 -27.37
CA ILE A 340 2.06 9.44 -28.83
C ILE A 340 2.33 10.84 -29.37
N ILE A 341 3.42 10.96 -30.14
CA ILE A 341 3.87 12.21 -30.77
C ILE A 341 3.76 12.14 -32.31
N PRO A 342 3.60 13.28 -33.00
CA PRO A 342 3.54 13.31 -34.46
C PRO A 342 4.92 13.15 -35.11
N GLN A 343 4.96 12.90 -36.42
CA GLN A 343 6.21 12.74 -37.18
C GLN A 343 7.11 13.98 -37.18
N ASP A 344 6.50 15.16 -37.13
CA ASP A 344 7.15 16.47 -37.18
C ASP A 344 7.48 17.02 -35.77
N PHE A 345 7.38 16.19 -34.72
CA PHE A 345 7.66 16.59 -33.35
C PHE A 345 9.15 16.88 -33.11
N SER A 346 9.45 18.00 -32.45
CA SER A 346 10.82 18.51 -32.29
C SER A 346 11.19 18.94 -30.86
N LEU A 347 10.30 18.78 -29.87
CA LEU A 347 10.53 19.26 -28.51
C LEU A 347 11.19 18.19 -27.61
N LYS A 348 12.31 18.51 -26.98
CA LYS A 348 13.01 17.61 -26.05
C LYS A 348 12.23 17.33 -24.76
N GLU A 349 11.29 18.20 -24.40
CA GLU A 349 10.48 18.11 -23.18
C GLU A 349 9.68 16.80 -23.07
N VAL A 350 9.40 16.12 -24.19
CA VAL A 350 8.77 14.79 -24.18
C VAL A 350 9.57 13.75 -23.39
N THR A 351 10.89 13.95 -23.27
CA THR A 351 11.78 13.09 -22.47
C THR A 351 11.48 13.19 -20.97
N SER A 352 11.15 14.39 -20.48
CA SER A 352 10.70 14.62 -19.11
C SER A 352 9.30 14.05 -18.90
N VAL A 353 8.43 14.08 -19.92
CA VAL A 353 7.10 13.46 -19.85
C VAL A 353 7.20 11.93 -19.72
N ALA A 354 8.04 11.28 -20.52
CA ALA A 354 8.31 9.85 -20.41
C ALA A 354 8.91 9.49 -19.04
N SER A 355 9.83 10.32 -18.54
CA SER A 355 10.42 10.15 -17.20
C SER A 355 9.40 10.31 -16.08
N ARG A 356 8.39 11.17 -16.25
CA ARG A 356 7.29 11.30 -15.28
C ARG A 356 6.44 10.03 -15.19
N PHE A 357 6.24 9.32 -16.30
CA PHE A 357 5.43 8.10 -16.31
C PHE A 357 6.04 6.99 -15.44
N VAL A 358 7.37 6.93 -15.31
CA VAL A 358 8.04 5.89 -14.51
C VAL A 358 8.24 6.27 -13.04
N LEU A 359 7.91 7.50 -12.63
CA LEU A 359 8.21 8.03 -11.29
C LEU A 359 7.41 7.33 -10.17
N ASP A 360 6.12 7.05 -10.41
CA ASP A 360 5.22 6.52 -9.37
C ASP A 360 4.89 5.02 -9.59
N THR A 361 5.79 4.23 -10.21
CA THR A 361 5.55 2.79 -10.48
C THR A 361 6.75 1.89 -10.13
N ALA A 362 6.46 0.71 -9.60
CA ALA A 362 7.42 -0.37 -9.35
C ALA A 362 7.64 -1.27 -10.58
N GLY A 363 6.80 -1.14 -11.61
CA GLY A 363 6.92 -1.89 -12.86
C GLY A 363 6.53 -1.07 -14.09
N ALA A 364 7.22 -1.32 -15.21
CA ALA A 364 6.97 -0.61 -16.46
C ALA A 364 7.18 -1.53 -17.67
N SER A 365 6.34 -1.36 -18.69
CA SER A 365 6.50 -2.00 -20.00
C SER A 365 6.97 -0.96 -21.02
N PHE A 366 8.13 -1.20 -21.62
CA PHE A 366 8.70 -0.31 -22.63
C PHE A 366 8.48 -0.86 -24.06
N PRO A 367 8.44 -0.01 -25.10
CA PRO A 367 8.63 1.45 -25.09
C PRO A 367 7.41 2.23 -24.60
N LEU A 368 7.64 3.46 -24.12
CA LEU A 368 6.60 4.36 -23.63
C LEU A 368 6.20 5.42 -24.67
N VAL A 369 7.15 5.85 -25.50
CA VAL A 369 6.93 6.88 -26.51
C VAL A 369 6.84 6.26 -27.89
N PHE A 370 5.77 6.56 -28.62
CA PHE A 370 5.51 6.10 -29.98
C PHE A 370 5.27 7.28 -30.91
N LEU A 371 5.70 7.13 -32.15
CA LEU A 371 5.24 8.01 -33.22
C LEU A 371 3.82 7.60 -33.65
N ASP A 372 3.00 8.58 -34.01
CA ASP A 372 1.63 8.32 -34.47
C ASP A 372 1.54 7.36 -35.68
N LYS A 373 2.59 7.29 -36.53
CA LYS A 373 2.70 6.33 -37.65
C LYS A 373 2.90 4.89 -37.19
N GLU A 374 3.45 4.66 -36.00
CA GLU A 374 3.67 3.32 -35.44
C GLU A 374 2.36 2.68 -34.98
N ILE A 375 1.33 3.50 -34.71
CA ILE A 375 0.03 3.05 -34.21
C ILE A 375 -0.86 2.57 -35.37
N THR A 376 -0.82 1.28 -35.64
CA THR A 376 -1.63 0.64 -36.70
C THR A 376 -3.02 0.21 -36.26
N GLU A 377 -3.24 -0.03 -34.95
CA GLU A 377 -4.51 -0.47 -34.37
C GLU A 377 -4.95 0.47 -33.22
N PRO A 378 -5.41 1.71 -33.50
CA PRO A 378 -5.77 2.68 -32.46
C PRO A 378 -6.82 2.17 -31.47
N GLN A 379 -7.68 1.25 -31.90
CA GLN A 379 -8.75 0.64 -31.09
C GLN A 379 -8.23 -0.20 -29.91
N ARG A 380 -6.91 -0.35 -29.74
CA ARG A 380 -6.27 -1.05 -28.63
C ARG A 380 -5.64 -0.13 -27.60
N LEU A 381 -5.59 1.17 -27.88
CA LEU A 381 -4.98 2.13 -26.96
C LEU A 381 -5.79 2.19 -25.67
N VAL A 382 -5.08 2.19 -24.54
CA VAL A 382 -5.64 2.35 -23.20
C VAL A 382 -5.01 3.59 -22.62
N ALA A 383 -5.85 4.51 -22.15
CA ALA A 383 -5.46 5.79 -21.58
C ALA A 383 -4.33 6.55 -22.31
N PRO A 384 -4.31 6.66 -23.66
CA PRO A 384 -3.16 7.24 -24.36
C PRO A 384 -3.02 8.74 -24.09
N LEU A 385 -1.78 9.23 -24.05
CA LEU A 385 -1.42 10.64 -24.07
C LEU A 385 -1.07 11.05 -25.50
N LEU A 386 -1.88 11.92 -26.11
CA LEU A 386 -1.64 12.44 -27.46
C LEU A 386 -1.14 13.88 -27.39
N ILE A 387 0.01 14.14 -28.01
CA ILE A 387 0.64 15.46 -27.97
C ILE A 387 0.67 16.04 -29.39
N GLY A 388 0.38 17.33 -29.53
CA GLY A 388 0.62 18.09 -30.76
C GLY A 388 -0.58 18.11 -31.70
N GLN A 389 -0.92 19.28 -32.23
CA GLN A 389 -2.10 19.42 -33.09
C GLN A 389 -1.99 18.63 -34.41
N SER A 390 -0.77 18.41 -34.93
CA SER A 390 -0.50 17.62 -36.14
C SER A 390 -0.68 16.10 -35.95
N ASN A 391 -0.87 15.62 -34.71
CA ASN A 391 -1.02 14.20 -34.40
C ASN A 391 -2.22 13.57 -35.11
N ARG A 392 -1.95 12.51 -35.90
CA ARG A 392 -2.96 11.85 -36.74
C ARG A 392 -4.14 11.28 -35.93
N LEU A 393 -3.91 10.85 -34.69
CA LEU A 393 -4.97 10.32 -33.82
C LEU A 393 -5.88 11.43 -33.30
N ILE A 394 -5.33 12.60 -32.96
CA ILE A 394 -6.11 13.78 -32.59
C ILE A 394 -6.97 14.24 -33.77
N GLN A 395 -6.39 14.32 -34.97
CA GLN A 395 -7.13 14.66 -36.19
C GLN A 395 -8.27 13.69 -36.47
N LYS A 396 -8.10 12.41 -36.13
CA LYS A 396 -9.16 11.40 -36.21
C LYS A 396 -10.29 11.66 -35.19
N LEU A 397 -9.97 11.97 -33.93
CA LEU A 397 -10.97 12.31 -32.90
C LEU A 397 -11.81 13.54 -33.30
N ILE A 398 -11.17 14.54 -33.94
CA ILE A 398 -11.85 15.73 -34.46
C ILE A 398 -12.80 15.36 -35.61
N LYS A 399 -12.31 14.60 -36.59
CA LYS A 399 -13.13 14.15 -37.73
C LYS A 399 -14.32 13.28 -37.32
N GLN A 400 -14.19 12.52 -36.23
CA GLN A 400 -15.26 11.68 -35.68
C GLN A 400 -16.21 12.44 -34.76
N GLY A 401 -15.98 13.73 -34.50
CA GLY A 401 -16.81 14.56 -33.63
C GLY A 401 -16.66 14.27 -32.12
N GLN A 402 -15.74 13.37 -31.73
CA GLN A 402 -15.45 13.04 -30.34
C GLN A 402 -14.69 14.16 -29.62
N LEU A 403 -13.88 14.92 -30.36
CA LEU A 403 -13.20 16.13 -29.90
C LEU A 403 -13.67 17.32 -30.73
N LYS A 404 -14.34 18.31 -30.11
CA LYS A 404 -14.65 19.57 -30.78
C LYS A 404 -13.33 20.29 -31.10
N LYS A 405 -13.17 20.79 -32.33
CA LYS A 405 -11.98 21.58 -32.71
C LYS A 405 -11.89 22.79 -31.77
N PRO A 406 -10.87 22.85 -30.89
CA PRO A 406 -10.83 23.90 -29.89
C PRO A 406 -10.36 25.22 -30.51
N SER A 407 -10.82 26.33 -29.95
CA SER A 407 -10.42 27.70 -30.31
C SER A 407 -10.10 28.43 -29.01
N PHE A 408 -8.87 28.94 -28.90
CA PHE A 408 -8.34 29.62 -27.72
C PHE A 408 -7.18 30.55 -28.13
N GLU A 409 -6.75 31.42 -27.21
CA GLU A 409 -5.65 32.38 -27.45
C GLU A 409 -4.32 31.67 -27.77
N ALA A 410 -3.46 32.31 -28.57
CA ALA A 410 -2.23 31.70 -29.08
C ALA A 410 -1.25 31.25 -27.98
N ASN A 411 -1.17 32.00 -26.88
CA ASN A 411 -0.29 31.72 -25.73
C ASN A 411 -0.81 30.64 -24.77
N LEU A 412 -1.97 30.04 -25.06
CA LEU A 412 -2.56 28.99 -24.25
C LEU A 412 -2.27 27.61 -24.86
N VAL A 413 -2.08 26.63 -23.97
CA VAL A 413 -2.02 25.20 -24.29
C VAL A 413 -3.14 24.50 -23.53
N LEU A 414 -3.96 23.74 -24.25
CA LEU A 414 -5.10 23.02 -23.71
C LEU A 414 -4.71 21.58 -23.37
N PHE A 415 -4.94 21.19 -22.13
CA PHE A 415 -4.94 19.80 -21.69
C PHE A 415 -6.38 19.37 -21.53
N GLN A 416 -6.82 18.37 -22.29
CA GLN A 416 -8.21 17.93 -22.29
C GLN A 416 -8.30 16.41 -22.31
N VAL A 417 -9.15 15.86 -21.44
CA VAL A 417 -9.54 14.46 -21.50
C VAL A 417 -10.69 14.29 -22.47
N VAL A 418 -10.52 13.39 -23.44
CA VAL A 418 -11.54 12.98 -24.41
C VAL A 418 -12.09 11.63 -23.93
N PRO A 419 -13.32 11.58 -23.38
CA PRO A 419 -13.91 10.33 -22.90
C PRO A 419 -14.20 9.39 -24.07
N ARG A 420 -14.02 8.07 -23.86
CA ARG A 420 -14.27 7.02 -24.86
C ARG A 420 -13.64 7.30 -26.24
N ALA A 421 -12.40 7.82 -26.23
CA ALA A 421 -11.63 8.14 -27.43
C ALA A 421 -11.30 6.88 -28.25
N PHE A 422 -10.61 5.91 -27.62
CA PHE A 422 -10.19 4.67 -28.28
C PHE A 422 -10.43 3.49 -27.35
N ASN A 423 -10.93 2.36 -27.88
CA ASN A 423 -11.24 1.17 -27.07
C ASN A 423 -12.25 1.41 -25.92
N ASP A 424 -13.17 2.37 -26.06
CA ASP A 424 -13.99 2.89 -24.95
C ASP A 424 -13.17 3.50 -23.78
N SER A 425 -11.85 3.64 -23.95
CA SER A 425 -10.94 4.32 -23.04
C SER A 425 -10.91 5.82 -23.32
N ALA A 426 -10.86 6.63 -22.27
CA ALA A 426 -10.51 8.03 -22.35
C ALA A 426 -9.07 8.23 -22.85
N ALA A 427 -8.79 9.39 -23.45
CA ALA A 427 -7.45 9.80 -23.88
C ALA A 427 -7.16 11.21 -23.37
N LEU A 428 -5.92 11.49 -22.95
CA LEU A 428 -5.48 12.85 -22.65
C LEU A 428 -4.88 13.46 -23.93
N VAL A 429 -5.40 14.61 -24.35
CA VAL A 429 -4.85 15.37 -25.48
C VAL A 429 -4.20 16.66 -25.00
N ILE A 430 -3.03 16.98 -25.54
CA ILE A 430 -2.32 18.24 -25.34
C ILE A 430 -2.31 18.98 -26.68
N LEU A 431 -2.92 20.17 -26.70
CA LEU A 431 -3.14 20.95 -27.91
C LEU A 431 -2.60 22.36 -27.74
N GLU A 432 -1.75 22.75 -28.66
CA GLU A 432 -1.19 24.09 -28.85
C GLU A 432 -1.73 24.73 -30.12
N ASN A 433 -1.77 26.08 -30.15
CA ASN A 433 -1.95 26.84 -31.39
C ASN A 433 -0.61 27.33 -31.96
N GLU A 434 0.36 27.62 -31.09
CA GLU A 434 1.73 27.97 -31.47
C GLU A 434 2.73 27.03 -30.78
N PRO A 435 3.65 26.36 -31.54
CA PRO A 435 4.57 25.36 -30.99
C PRO A 435 5.47 25.85 -29.85
N GLN A 436 5.80 27.15 -29.82
CA GLN A 436 6.70 27.74 -28.81
C GLN A 436 6.16 27.65 -27.37
N TYR A 437 4.84 27.57 -27.19
CA TYR A 437 4.23 27.49 -25.85
C TYR A 437 4.05 26.05 -25.35
N LEU A 438 4.18 25.06 -26.23
CA LEU A 438 4.06 23.65 -25.87
C LEU A 438 5.20 23.20 -24.94
N GLY A 439 6.43 23.67 -25.15
CA GLY A 439 7.58 23.34 -24.28
C GLY A 439 7.34 23.67 -22.80
N PRO A 440 7.05 24.94 -22.42
CA PRO A 440 6.70 25.31 -21.05
C PRO A 440 5.54 24.49 -20.46
N ALA A 441 4.53 24.17 -21.27
CA ALA A 441 3.39 23.36 -20.85
C ALA A 441 3.79 21.90 -20.53
N LEU A 442 4.64 21.27 -21.36
CA LEU A 442 5.17 19.93 -21.12
C LEU A 442 6.12 19.89 -19.91
N GLN A 443 6.86 20.98 -19.65
CA GLN A 443 7.68 21.12 -18.44
C GLN A 443 6.81 21.18 -17.18
N TYR A 444 5.74 21.96 -17.19
CA TYR A 444 4.76 21.97 -16.09
C TYR A 444 4.13 20.58 -15.89
N PHE A 445 3.71 19.93 -16.98
CA PHE A 445 3.07 18.62 -16.92
C PHE A 445 3.99 17.53 -16.35
N SER A 446 5.27 17.54 -16.73
CA SER A 446 6.23 16.53 -16.28
C SER A 446 6.78 16.79 -14.87
N ARG A 447 6.89 18.05 -14.44
CA ARG A 447 7.58 18.42 -13.18
C ARG A 447 6.68 18.88 -12.06
N THR A 448 5.44 19.26 -12.36
CA THR A 448 4.58 19.94 -11.40
C THR A 448 3.22 19.28 -11.32
N PHE A 449 2.56 18.99 -12.44
CA PHE A 449 1.26 18.31 -12.45
C PHE A 449 1.34 16.94 -11.73
N PRO A 450 0.42 16.61 -10.81
CA PRO A 450 -0.91 17.21 -10.58
C PRO A 450 -0.96 18.40 -9.60
N TYR A 451 0.18 18.87 -9.10
CA TYR A 451 0.26 20.04 -8.22
C TYR A 451 0.11 21.35 -9.00
N PHE A 452 -0.35 22.40 -8.32
CA PHE A 452 -0.55 23.71 -8.95
C PHE A 452 0.75 24.51 -9.17
N LYS A 453 1.75 24.33 -8.29
CA LYS A 453 2.95 25.18 -8.26
C LYS A 453 4.24 24.40 -8.04
N GLU A 454 4.29 23.54 -7.03
CA GLU A 454 5.50 22.81 -6.63
C GLU A 454 5.15 21.34 -6.38
N TYR A 455 5.96 20.44 -6.93
CA TYR A 455 5.82 19.00 -6.72
C TYR A 455 6.43 18.64 -5.37
N ARG A 456 5.59 18.59 -4.34
CA ARG A 456 5.99 18.26 -2.97
C ARG A 456 4.77 17.69 -2.25
N GLU A 457 4.99 16.67 -1.42
CA GLU A 457 3.95 16.15 -0.55
C GLU A 457 3.36 17.25 0.34
N GLY A 458 2.03 17.26 0.47
CA GLY A 458 1.29 18.30 1.18
C GLY A 458 1.10 19.61 0.41
N ALA A 459 1.73 19.80 -0.76
CA ALA A 459 1.44 20.95 -1.60
C ALA A 459 0.05 20.83 -2.26
N PRO A 460 -0.64 21.96 -2.53
CA PRO A 460 -1.96 21.90 -3.18
C PRO A 460 -1.92 21.28 -4.58
N GLN A 461 -2.84 20.36 -4.85
CA GLN A 461 -3.03 19.63 -6.10
C GLN A 461 -4.47 19.69 -6.61
N ILE A 462 -4.67 19.34 -7.87
CA ILE A 462 -5.98 19.46 -8.52
C ILE A 462 -7.08 18.58 -7.90
N SER A 463 -6.74 17.46 -7.26
CA SER A 463 -7.70 16.60 -6.54
C SER A 463 -8.26 17.27 -5.29
N ASP A 464 -7.44 18.08 -4.58
CA ASP A 464 -7.87 18.81 -3.39
C ASP A 464 -9.04 19.75 -3.72
N LEU A 465 -9.10 20.25 -4.95
CA LEU A 465 -10.18 21.11 -5.43
C LEU A 465 -11.48 20.32 -5.68
N THR A 466 -11.40 19.05 -6.09
CA THR A 466 -12.55 18.13 -6.11
C THR A 466 -13.02 17.83 -4.69
N ASP A 467 -12.13 17.55 -3.76
CA ASP A 467 -12.46 17.27 -2.36
C ASP A 467 -13.07 18.50 -1.66
N HIS A 468 -12.52 19.69 -1.93
CA HIS A 468 -13.08 20.96 -1.47
C HIS A 468 -14.50 21.15 -2.00
N LEU A 469 -14.73 20.92 -3.29
CA LEU A 469 -16.05 21.05 -3.87
C LEU A 469 -17.03 20.03 -3.27
N GLN A 470 -16.62 18.78 -3.05
CA GLN A 470 -17.46 17.80 -2.37
C GLN A 470 -17.79 18.21 -0.93
N ALA A 471 -16.84 18.79 -0.20
CA ALA A 471 -17.08 19.35 1.13
C ALA A 471 -18.10 20.51 1.08
N PHE A 472 -17.96 21.42 0.10
CA PHE A 472 -18.90 22.50 -0.15
C PHE A 472 -20.33 21.98 -0.41
N LEU A 473 -20.47 20.93 -1.23
CA LEU A 473 -21.75 20.28 -1.54
C LEU A 473 -22.36 19.50 -0.36
N LYS A 474 -21.55 19.16 0.66
CA LYS A 474 -22.00 18.59 1.94
C LYS A 474 -22.40 19.67 2.96
N GLY A 475 -22.25 20.95 2.62
CA GLY A 475 -22.61 22.09 3.46
C GLY A 475 -21.44 22.63 4.29
N LYS A 476 -20.19 22.27 3.96
CA LYS A 476 -18.98 22.88 4.55
C LYS A 476 -18.54 24.10 3.72
N SER A 477 -17.48 24.79 4.15
CA SER A 477 -16.81 25.84 3.37
C SER A 477 -17.74 26.94 2.83
N GLY A 478 -18.76 27.34 3.59
CA GLY A 478 -19.72 28.37 3.18
C GLY A 478 -20.94 27.84 2.39
N GLY A 479 -21.01 26.54 2.10
CA GLY A 479 -22.12 25.96 1.34
C GLY A 479 -23.45 25.94 2.09
N ALA A 480 -23.43 25.63 3.40
CA ALA A 480 -24.64 25.66 4.23
C ALA A 480 -25.10 27.10 4.49
N GLU A 481 -24.16 28.02 4.74
CA GLU A 481 -24.38 29.44 4.94
C GLU A 481 -25.07 30.07 3.72
N ALA A 482 -24.54 29.80 2.52
CA ALA A 482 -25.14 30.25 1.26
C ALA A 482 -26.56 29.68 1.04
N TYR A 483 -26.78 28.40 1.35
CA TYR A 483 -28.12 27.79 1.26
C TYR A 483 -29.10 28.41 2.26
N PHE A 484 -28.69 28.57 3.51
CA PHE A 484 -29.56 29.07 4.58
C PHE A 484 -29.89 30.54 4.42
N LEU A 485 -28.98 31.37 3.92
CA LEU A 485 -29.30 32.76 3.59
C LEU A 485 -30.44 32.82 2.57
N GLY A 486 -30.39 31.99 1.53
CA GLY A 486 -31.49 31.92 0.56
C GLY A 486 -32.84 31.47 1.16
N LYS A 487 -32.84 30.76 2.30
CA LYS A 487 -34.05 30.41 3.07
C LYS A 487 -34.48 31.48 4.06
N ILE A 488 -33.52 32.24 4.58
CA ILE A 488 -33.78 33.41 5.40
C ILE A 488 -34.44 34.49 4.55
N ASP A 489 -33.97 34.74 3.32
CA ASP A 489 -34.61 35.69 2.40
C ASP A 489 -36.07 35.29 2.12
N GLU A 490 -36.34 34.01 1.83
CA GLU A 490 -37.71 33.49 1.65
C GLU A 490 -38.59 33.71 2.90
N LEU A 491 -38.00 33.74 4.10
CA LEU A 491 -38.72 33.99 5.35
C LEU A 491 -38.90 35.50 5.61
N ILE A 492 -37.90 36.31 5.29
CA ILE A 492 -37.97 37.77 5.39
C ILE A 492 -39.15 38.26 4.55
N ASP A 493 -39.25 37.80 3.30
CA ASP A 493 -40.36 38.11 2.40
C ASP A 493 -41.73 37.73 3.00
N GLN A 494 -41.79 36.69 3.83
CA GLN A 494 -43.03 36.23 4.49
C GLN A 494 -43.39 37.03 5.74
N LEU A 495 -42.41 37.58 6.46
CA LEU A 495 -42.60 38.21 7.76
C LEU A 495 -42.49 39.73 7.72
N GLN A 496 -42.08 40.31 6.59
CA GLN A 496 -41.92 41.74 6.39
C GLN A 496 -43.20 42.50 6.79
N GLY A 497 -43.06 43.52 7.63
CA GLY A 497 -44.17 44.34 8.13
C GLY A 497 -44.95 43.76 9.32
N THR A 498 -44.56 42.58 9.85
CA THR A 498 -45.19 41.97 11.04
C THR A 498 -44.50 42.42 12.34
N PRO A 499 -45.22 42.79 13.41
CA PRO A 499 -44.60 43.17 14.69
C PRO A 499 -44.09 41.92 15.45
N LEU A 500 -42.77 41.70 15.38
CA LEU A 500 -42.09 40.57 16.05
C LEU A 500 -41.63 40.93 17.47
N GLU A 501 -42.10 40.18 18.45
CA GLU A 501 -41.68 40.30 19.85
C GLU A 501 -40.33 39.62 20.10
N SER A 502 -40.12 38.44 19.52
CA SER A 502 -38.83 37.74 19.59
C SER A 502 -38.53 36.96 18.32
N LEU A 503 -37.24 36.82 18.01
CA LEU A 503 -36.70 36.01 16.92
C LEU A 503 -35.43 35.31 17.41
N GLU A 504 -35.48 33.99 17.53
CA GLU A 504 -34.32 33.13 17.84
C GLU A 504 -33.93 32.31 16.61
N VAL A 505 -32.67 32.39 16.20
CA VAL A 505 -32.08 31.61 15.11
C VAL A 505 -30.99 30.71 15.66
N LYS A 506 -31.16 29.39 15.55
CA LYS A 506 -30.13 28.40 15.85
C LYS A 506 -29.52 27.90 14.55
N LEU A 507 -28.25 28.19 14.34
CA LEU A 507 -27.48 27.74 13.18
C LEU A 507 -26.54 26.63 13.62
N ALA A 508 -26.81 25.40 13.18
CA ALA A 508 -25.95 24.26 13.42
C ALA A 508 -25.07 23.99 12.20
N SER A 509 -23.76 23.98 12.38
CA SER A 509 -22.76 23.60 11.38
C SER A 509 -21.58 22.90 12.05
N GLU A 510 -20.65 22.32 11.28
CA GLU A 510 -19.45 21.69 11.84
C GLU A 510 -18.52 22.72 12.51
N GLN A 511 -18.43 23.92 11.92
CA GLN A 511 -17.68 25.06 12.43
C GLN A 511 -18.46 26.34 12.11
N PRO A 512 -19.23 26.91 13.05
CA PRO A 512 -20.00 28.12 12.80
C PRO A 512 -19.07 29.34 12.63
N SER A 513 -19.16 30.02 11.48
CA SER A 513 -18.39 31.25 11.20
C SER A 513 -18.94 32.42 12.00
N SER A 514 -18.06 33.07 12.77
CA SER A 514 -18.40 34.30 13.52
C SER A 514 -18.83 35.43 12.58
N GLU A 515 -18.14 35.60 11.44
CA GLU A 515 -18.43 36.65 10.46
C GLU A 515 -19.84 36.50 9.87
N PHE A 516 -20.24 35.27 9.56
CA PHE A 516 -21.58 34.99 9.04
C PHE A 516 -22.66 35.17 10.12
N ILE A 517 -22.39 34.80 11.37
CA ILE A 517 -23.32 35.01 12.50
C ILE A 517 -23.54 36.51 12.76
N GLU A 518 -22.48 37.32 12.76
CA GLU A 518 -22.55 38.78 12.90
C GLU A 518 -23.31 39.43 11.74
N TYR A 519 -23.04 38.98 10.51
CA TYR A 519 -23.79 39.42 9.33
C TYR A 519 -25.28 39.08 9.46
N LEU A 520 -25.63 37.85 9.83
CA LEU A 520 -27.03 37.44 10.00
C LEU A 520 -27.75 38.24 11.10
N GLN A 521 -27.08 38.55 12.21
CA GLN A 521 -27.64 39.40 13.25
C GLN A 521 -27.99 40.78 12.69
N THR A 522 -27.04 41.43 12.01
CA THR A 522 -27.24 42.76 11.39
C THR A 522 -28.35 42.70 10.34
N TYR A 523 -28.28 41.73 9.43
CA TYR A 523 -29.22 41.59 8.32
C TYR A 523 -30.67 41.36 8.78
N LEU A 524 -30.88 40.51 9.79
CA LEU A 524 -32.21 40.26 10.36
C LEU A 524 -32.74 41.46 11.15
N GLN A 525 -31.87 42.16 11.89
CA GLN A 525 -32.26 43.36 12.63
C GLN A 525 -32.73 44.47 11.68
N GLU A 526 -32.00 44.70 10.58
CA GLU A 526 -32.36 45.72 9.59
C GLU A 526 -33.65 45.40 8.83
N LYS A 527 -33.87 44.12 8.48
CA LYS A 527 -35.00 43.72 7.61
C LYS A 527 -36.30 43.48 8.36
N LEU A 528 -36.23 42.97 9.59
CA LEU A 528 -37.41 42.54 10.36
C LEU A 528 -37.63 43.31 11.66
N ASN A 529 -36.61 44.01 12.17
CA ASN A 529 -36.64 44.84 13.38
C ASN A 529 -37.40 44.22 14.59
N PRO A 530 -37.07 42.99 15.03
CA PRO A 530 -37.71 42.36 16.20
C PRO A 530 -37.30 43.06 17.51
N ARG A 531 -38.15 42.99 18.55
CA ARG A 531 -37.80 43.52 19.89
C ARG A 531 -36.66 42.76 20.56
N GLN A 532 -36.58 41.44 20.34
CA GLN A 532 -35.50 40.59 20.83
C GLN A 532 -34.98 39.67 19.71
N LEU A 533 -33.69 39.78 19.38
CA LEU A 533 -33.01 38.92 18.40
C LEU A 533 -31.90 38.11 19.07
N VAL A 534 -31.88 36.80 18.83
CA VAL A 534 -30.83 35.90 19.34
C VAL A 534 -30.40 34.95 18.23
N VAL A 535 -29.11 34.98 17.86
CA VAL A 535 -28.53 34.04 16.90
C VAL A 535 -27.52 33.15 17.65
N LYS A 536 -27.78 31.85 17.74
CA LYS A 536 -26.97 30.87 18.49
C LYS A 536 -26.28 29.87 17.56
N PRO A 537 -24.95 29.72 17.63
CA PRO A 537 -24.24 28.64 16.97
C PRO A 537 -24.44 27.31 17.70
N VAL A 538 -24.47 26.19 16.97
CA VAL A 538 -24.45 24.82 17.52
C VAL A 538 -23.35 24.02 16.81
N ASN A 539 -22.37 23.52 17.55
CA ASN A 539 -21.28 22.69 17.01
C ASN A 539 -21.73 21.23 16.91
N LEU A 540 -21.67 20.65 15.70
CA LEU A 540 -22.09 19.26 15.45
C LEU A 540 -21.07 18.20 15.92
N GLN A 541 -19.88 18.58 16.41
CA GLN A 541 -18.81 17.64 16.80
C GLN A 541 -18.81 17.21 18.28
N GLU A 542 -19.62 17.82 19.16
CA GLU A 542 -19.65 17.51 20.60
C GLU A 542 -20.24 16.11 20.91
N SER A 543 -19.88 15.47 22.05
CA SER A 543 -20.38 14.13 22.44
C SER A 543 -21.68 14.17 23.23
N ARG A 544 -22.54 13.16 23.05
CA ARG A 544 -23.72 12.92 23.90
C ARG A 544 -23.78 11.45 24.34
N VAL A 545 -23.86 11.21 25.65
CA VAL A 545 -24.10 9.86 26.21
C VAL A 545 -25.55 9.43 25.93
N VAL A 546 -25.70 8.24 25.39
CA VAL A 546 -26.99 7.60 25.06
C VAL A 546 -27.43 6.68 26.20
N PHE A 547 -26.55 5.78 26.69
CA PHE A 547 -26.79 4.96 27.89
C PHE A 547 -25.49 4.58 28.59
N SER A 548 -25.61 4.12 29.86
CA SER A 548 -24.51 3.51 30.62
C SER A 548 -25.03 2.40 31.54
N ARG A 549 -24.20 1.38 31.80
CA ARG A 549 -24.48 0.20 32.64
C ARG A 549 -23.24 -0.17 33.46
N GLU A 550 -23.44 -0.72 34.66
CA GLU A 550 -22.37 -1.27 35.50
C GLU A 550 -22.88 -2.50 36.25
N LYS A 551 -22.06 -3.55 36.38
CA LYS A 551 -22.43 -4.80 37.06
C LYS A 551 -21.19 -5.49 37.67
N ALA A 552 -21.36 -6.07 38.84
CA ALA A 552 -20.37 -6.94 39.49
C ALA A 552 -20.94 -8.37 39.68
N PHE A 553 -20.09 -9.38 39.68
CA PHE A 553 -20.48 -10.79 39.85
C PHE A 553 -19.75 -11.44 41.03
N ALA A 554 -20.21 -12.61 41.47
CA ALA A 554 -19.47 -13.43 42.43
C ALA A 554 -18.29 -14.14 41.75
N TRP A 555 -17.14 -14.16 42.43
CA TRP A 555 -15.90 -14.79 41.98
C TRP A 555 -16.05 -16.32 41.82
N GLU A 556 -15.53 -16.91 40.73
CA GLU A 556 -15.68 -18.34 40.48
C GLU A 556 -15.07 -19.25 41.58
N GLY A 557 -13.96 -18.85 42.19
CA GLY A 557 -13.33 -19.59 43.28
C GLY A 557 -14.21 -19.67 44.52
N GLU A 558 -14.91 -18.59 44.86
CA GLU A 558 -15.86 -18.55 45.98
C GLU A 558 -17.05 -19.48 45.71
N VAL A 559 -17.58 -19.45 44.49
CA VAL A 559 -18.68 -20.32 44.07
C VAL A 559 -18.31 -21.79 44.28
N VAL A 560 -17.11 -22.21 43.89
CA VAL A 560 -16.65 -23.59 44.05
C VAL A 560 -16.48 -23.98 45.51
N GLN A 561 -15.89 -23.12 46.35
CA GLN A 561 -15.76 -23.40 47.78
C GLN A 561 -17.13 -23.64 48.43
N GLN A 562 -18.14 -22.83 48.06
CA GLN A 562 -19.51 -23.02 48.54
C GLN A 562 -20.14 -24.32 48.03
N ARG A 563 -19.79 -24.79 46.82
CA ARG A 563 -20.28 -26.07 46.25
C ARG A 563 -19.66 -27.27 46.97
N VAL A 564 -18.34 -27.25 47.19
CA VAL A 564 -17.62 -28.29 47.93
C VAL A 564 -18.11 -28.35 49.38
N ALA A 565 -18.32 -27.21 50.04
CA ALA A 565 -18.88 -27.16 51.38
C ALA A 565 -20.25 -27.86 51.48
N ARG A 566 -21.14 -27.58 50.51
CA ARG A 566 -22.46 -28.20 50.42
C ARG A 566 -22.37 -29.71 50.19
N PHE A 567 -21.44 -30.18 49.35
CA PHE A 567 -21.21 -31.60 49.13
C PHE A 567 -20.70 -32.30 50.40
N LEU A 568 -19.75 -31.70 51.13
CA LEU A 568 -19.24 -32.30 52.36
C LEU A 568 -20.31 -32.41 53.45
N ALA A 569 -21.21 -31.43 53.51
CA ALA A 569 -22.35 -31.45 54.43
C ALA A 569 -23.35 -32.59 54.13
N SER A 570 -23.40 -33.10 52.89
CA SER A 570 -24.30 -34.19 52.49
C SER A 570 -23.63 -35.57 52.47
N LEU A 571 -22.34 -35.68 52.83
CA LEU A 571 -21.57 -36.92 52.73
C LEU A 571 -21.84 -37.90 53.90
N PRO A 572 -22.30 -39.15 53.65
CA PRO A 572 -22.54 -40.13 54.71
C PRO A 572 -21.25 -40.60 55.39
N GLU A 573 -21.30 -40.97 56.69
CA GLU A 573 -20.09 -41.39 57.42
C GLU A 573 -19.42 -42.66 56.86
N SER A 574 -20.21 -43.62 56.38
CA SER A 574 -19.69 -44.84 55.73
C SER A 574 -18.90 -44.56 54.45
N ALA A 575 -19.02 -43.35 53.90
CA ALA A 575 -18.35 -42.93 52.68
C ALA A 575 -16.99 -42.26 52.96
N LYS A 576 -16.75 -41.73 54.17
CA LYS A 576 -15.52 -40.99 54.50
C LYS A 576 -14.25 -41.85 54.53
N SER A 577 -14.39 -43.17 54.66
CA SER A 577 -13.29 -44.13 54.60
C SER A 577 -12.91 -44.54 53.17
N LYS A 578 -13.71 -44.17 52.16
CA LYS A 578 -13.41 -44.45 50.75
C LYS A 578 -12.45 -43.40 50.19
N PRO A 579 -11.53 -43.76 49.28
CA PRO A 579 -10.66 -42.79 48.63
C PRO A 579 -11.48 -41.77 47.84
N LEU A 580 -11.17 -40.48 48.00
CA LEU A 580 -11.85 -39.37 47.32
C LEU A 580 -10.89 -38.63 46.37
N PHE A 581 -11.29 -38.45 45.12
CA PHE A 581 -10.55 -37.64 44.14
C PHE A 581 -11.39 -36.43 43.74
N LEU A 582 -10.87 -35.22 43.97
CA LEU A 582 -11.50 -33.96 43.60
C LEU A 582 -10.69 -33.33 42.47
N SER A 583 -11.30 -33.18 41.29
CA SER A 583 -10.72 -32.45 40.15
C SER A 583 -11.53 -31.19 39.88
N LEU A 584 -10.82 -30.06 39.80
CA LEU A 584 -11.37 -28.73 39.65
C LEU A 584 -10.65 -28.01 38.52
N GLY A 585 -11.41 -27.31 37.68
CA GLY A 585 -10.89 -26.38 36.68
C GLY A 585 -11.37 -24.95 36.93
N LEU A 586 -10.43 -24.01 37.08
CA LEU A 586 -10.67 -22.58 37.29
C LEU A 586 -9.80 -21.72 36.36
N SER A 587 -10.35 -20.64 35.83
CA SER A 587 -9.66 -19.68 34.96
C SER A 587 -8.90 -18.64 35.80
N GLU A 588 -7.99 -19.11 36.62
CA GLU A 588 -7.22 -18.30 37.57
C GLU A 588 -5.72 -18.35 37.29
N SER A 589 -4.90 -17.53 37.95
CA SER A 589 -3.44 -17.68 37.85
C SER A 589 -2.96 -18.95 38.57
N PRO A 590 -1.75 -19.48 38.22
CA PRO A 590 -1.18 -20.63 38.92
C PRO A 590 -1.11 -20.43 40.44
N ALA A 591 -0.77 -19.22 40.90
CA ALA A 591 -0.66 -18.89 42.32
C ALA A 591 -2.02 -18.99 43.04
N VAL A 592 -3.07 -18.43 42.43
CA VAL A 592 -4.43 -18.50 42.97
C VAL A 592 -4.94 -19.93 42.97
N ARG A 593 -4.71 -20.71 41.90
CA ARG A 593 -5.07 -22.15 41.86
C ARG A 593 -4.43 -22.95 42.99
N GLN A 594 -3.13 -22.74 43.27
CA GLN A 594 -2.45 -23.41 44.39
C GLN A 594 -3.04 -23.01 45.75
N LYS A 595 -3.38 -21.72 45.94
CA LYS A 595 -4.05 -21.24 47.14
C LYS A 595 -5.41 -21.91 47.35
N ILE A 596 -6.20 -22.04 46.28
CA ILE A 596 -7.49 -22.73 46.31
C ILE A 596 -7.31 -24.22 46.61
N LYS A 597 -6.34 -24.88 45.97
CA LYS A 597 -6.01 -26.29 46.26
C LYS A 597 -5.74 -26.51 47.74
N ALA A 598 -4.85 -25.71 48.34
CA ALA A 598 -4.52 -25.81 49.75
C ALA A 598 -5.73 -25.55 50.66
N ALA A 599 -6.59 -24.60 50.29
CA ALA A 599 -7.83 -24.33 51.03
C ALA A 599 -8.81 -25.52 50.98
N LEU A 600 -8.96 -26.16 49.82
CA LEU A 600 -9.81 -27.34 49.64
C LEU A 600 -9.26 -28.55 50.40
N GLU A 601 -7.96 -28.83 50.32
CA GLU A 601 -7.34 -29.93 51.09
C GLU A 601 -7.55 -29.76 52.60
N LYS A 602 -7.39 -28.52 53.10
CA LYS A 602 -7.68 -28.18 54.50
C LYS A 602 -9.15 -28.44 54.84
N GLN A 603 -10.07 -28.03 53.97
CA GLN A 603 -11.50 -28.21 54.15
C GLN A 603 -11.89 -29.70 54.16
N LEU A 604 -11.31 -30.53 53.28
CA LEU A 604 -11.53 -31.97 53.23
C LEU A 604 -11.00 -32.68 54.49
N ALA A 605 -9.81 -32.34 54.94
CA ALA A 605 -9.23 -32.87 56.17
C ALA A 605 -10.09 -32.52 57.40
N GLN A 606 -10.58 -31.29 57.48
CA GLN A 606 -11.49 -30.85 58.54
C GLN A 606 -12.84 -31.58 58.54
N ALA A 607 -13.29 -32.08 57.38
CA ALA A 607 -14.50 -32.89 57.26
C ALA A 607 -14.31 -34.37 57.68
N GLY A 608 -13.09 -34.77 58.07
CA GLY A 608 -12.76 -36.11 58.55
C GLY A 608 -12.32 -37.10 57.47
N LEU A 609 -11.98 -36.62 56.27
CA LEU A 609 -11.44 -37.46 55.18
C LEU A 609 -9.93 -37.67 55.37
N THR A 610 -9.48 -38.92 55.34
CA THR A 610 -8.06 -39.28 55.51
C THR A 610 -7.38 -39.78 54.23
N ASN A 611 -8.16 -40.13 53.20
CA ASN A 611 -7.66 -40.63 51.93
C ASN A 611 -8.26 -39.82 50.78
N PHE A 612 -7.59 -38.74 50.39
CA PHE A 612 -8.04 -37.87 49.31
C PHE A 612 -6.91 -37.35 48.42
N GLU A 613 -7.25 -37.00 47.19
CA GLU A 613 -6.39 -36.32 46.23
C GLU A 613 -7.14 -35.12 45.63
N VAL A 614 -6.48 -33.96 45.59
CA VAL A 614 -7.03 -32.73 45.01
C VAL A 614 -6.19 -32.28 43.82
N GLU A 615 -6.87 -32.10 42.70
CA GLU A 615 -6.35 -31.56 41.45
C GLU A 615 -7.08 -30.25 41.14
N VAL A 616 -6.30 -29.18 40.93
CA VAL A 616 -6.81 -27.89 40.47
C VAL A 616 -6.02 -27.50 39.24
N LEU A 617 -6.69 -27.46 38.08
CA LEU A 617 -6.14 -27.12 36.77
C LEU A 617 -6.77 -25.83 36.24
N SER A 618 -6.17 -25.29 35.18
CA SER A 618 -6.73 -24.13 34.48
C SER A 618 -7.98 -24.51 33.68
N ALA A 619 -9.02 -23.67 33.73
CA ALA A 619 -10.15 -23.74 32.81
C ALA A 619 -9.84 -23.12 31.43
N TYR A 620 -8.83 -22.25 31.36
CA TYR A 620 -8.27 -21.65 30.15
C TYR A 620 -7.04 -22.45 29.66
N LYS A 621 -6.92 -22.70 28.35
CA LYS A 621 -5.88 -23.56 27.75
C LYS A 621 -5.64 -24.88 28.54
N GLN A 622 -6.71 -25.64 28.75
CA GLN A 622 -6.74 -26.80 29.65
C GLN A 622 -5.69 -27.85 29.27
N GLY A 623 -5.48 -28.12 27.99
CA GLY A 623 -4.47 -29.09 27.51
C GLY A 623 -3.04 -28.65 27.83
N PHE A 624 -2.73 -27.37 27.63
CA PHE A 624 -1.44 -26.78 27.99
C PHE A 624 -1.15 -26.91 29.49
N PHE A 625 -2.11 -26.52 30.34
CA PHE A 625 -1.93 -26.59 31.80
C PHE A 625 -1.96 -28.01 32.35
N TRP A 626 -2.70 -28.93 31.71
CA TRP A 626 -2.59 -30.35 32.04
C TRP A 626 -1.15 -30.87 31.79
N LEU A 627 -0.57 -30.57 30.62
CA LEU A 627 0.80 -30.99 30.32
C LEU A 627 1.83 -30.32 31.24
N THR A 628 1.72 -29.01 31.47
CA THR A 628 2.73 -28.23 32.22
C THR A 628 2.61 -28.35 33.73
N GLU A 629 1.41 -28.45 34.30
CA GLU A 629 1.19 -28.47 35.76
C GLU A 629 1.05 -29.89 36.32
N LYS A 630 0.57 -30.86 35.52
CA LYS A 630 0.38 -32.25 35.98
C LYS A 630 1.45 -33.19 35.44
N ILE A 631 1.70 -33.18 34.14
CA ILE A 631 2.56 -34.19 33.50
C ILE A 631 4.04 -33.85 33.64
N LEU A 632 4.43 -32.64 33.27
CA LEU A 632 5.82 -32.19 33.26
C LEU A 632 6.52 -32.33 34.64
N PRO A 633 5.90 -32.01 35.79
CA PRO A 633 6.53 -32.21 37.08
C PRO A 633 6.82 -33.68 37.43
N ARG A 634 6.01 -34.63 36.92
CA ARG A 634 6.22 -36.08 37.09
C ARG A 634 7.40 -36.57 36.25
N LEU A 635 7.55 -36.04 35.03
CA LEU A 635 8.62 -36.40 34.11
C LEU A 635 9.99 -35.82 34.51
N LYS A 636 10.03 -34.68 35.21
CA LYS A 636 11.27 -34.03 35.68
C LYS A 636 12.19 -34.95 36.49
N LYS A 637 11.62 -35.97 37.15
CA LYS A 637 12.37 -36.94 37.98
C LYS A 637 12.84 -38.18 37.22
N ALA A 638 12.52 -38.29 35.92
CA ALA A 638 12.84 -39.44 35.08
C ALA A 638 13.85 -39.08 33.98
N ARG A 639 14.67 -40.04 33.55
CA ARG A 639 15.55 -39.88 32.37
C ARG A 639 14.77 -40.10 31.08
N VAL A 640 14.10 -39.05 30.62
CA VAL A 640 13.32 -39.04 29.38
C VAL A 640 14.27 -38.93 28.17
N LYS A 641 13.99 -39.65 27.09
CA LYS A 641 14.67 -39.52 25.79
C LYS A 641 13.79 -38.86 24.74
N ARG A 642 12.48 -39.14 24.76
CA ARG A 642 11.50 -38.68 23.78
C ARG A 642 10.12 -38.55 24.42
N VAL A 643 9.35 -37.57 23.96
CA VAL A 643 7.94 -37.38 24.30
C VAL A 643 7.11 -37.40 23.02
N LEU A 644 6.02 -38.15 23.00
CA LEU A 644 5.03 -38.18 21.92
C LEU A 644 3.69 -37.68 22.47
N ILE A 645 3.12 -36.65 21.86
CA ILE A 645 1.82 -36.06 22.21
C ILE A 645 0.88 -36.29 21.04
N LYS A 646 -0.15 -37.13 21.23
CA LYS A 646 -1.20 -37.34 20.24
C LYS A 646 -2.37 -36.40 20.50
N VAL A 647 -2.85 -35.73 19.45
CA VAL A 647 -3.90 -34.72 19.53
C VAL A 647 -5.05 -35.07 18.57
N ALA A 648 -6.27 -35.18 19.09
CA ALA A 648 -7.46 -35.41 18.27
C ALA A 648 -7.82 -34.17 17.46
N ARG A 649 -8.18 -34.37 16.19
CA ARG A 649 -8.78 -33.31 15.36
C ARG A 649 -10.20 -32.98 15.84
N VAL A 650 -10.64 -31.74 15.64
CA VAL A 650 -12.06 -31.38 15.83
C VAL A 650 -12.87 -31.90 14.64
N LYS A 651 -13.98 -32.60 14.92
CA LYS A 651 -14.93 -33.00 13.89
C LYS A 651 -15.76 -31.79 13.47
N VAL A 652 -15.69 -31.41 12.19
CA VAL A 652 -16.50 -30.33 11.63
C VAL A 652 -17.75 -30.90 10.96
N ASP A 653 -18.93 -30.61 11.50
CA ASP A 653 -20.20 -30.90 10.84
C ASP A 653 -20.57 -29.75 9.88
N ARG A 654 -20.69 -30.03 8.59
CA ARG A 654 -21.04 -29.06 7.54
C ARG A 654 -22.47 -29.23 7.02
N ARG A 655 -23.32 -30.00 7.71
CA ARG A 655 -24.72 -30.23 7.30
C ARG A 655 -25.58 -28.98 7.42
N THR A 656 -25.23 -28.08 8.32
CA THR A 656 -25.91 -26.78 8.50
C THR A 656 -24.93 -25.67 8.18
N PRO A 657 -25.24 -24.76 7.24
CA PRO A 657 -24.42 -23.58 6.99
C PRO A 657 -24.32 -22.74 8.26
N GLN A 658 -23.09 -22.47 8.71
CA GLN A 658 -22.78 -21.56 9.81
C GLN A 658 -21.70 -20.58 9.36
N ARG A 659 -21.62 -19.41 9.99
CA ARG A 659 -20.62 -18.39 9.65
C ARG A 659 -19.21 -18.82 10.07
N PHE A 660 -19.10 -19.52 11.21
CA PHE A 660 -17.84 -20.00 11.76
C PHE A 660 -17.89 -21.49 12.02
N TYR A 661 -16.88 -22.20 11.53
CA TYR A 661 -16.66 -23.61 11.85
C TYR A 661 -15.43 -23.71 12.75
N SER A 662 -15.44 -24.67 13.68
CA SER A 662 -14.25 -24.92 14.50
C SER A 662 -13.09 -25.39 13.64
N GLU A 663 -11.90 -24.84 13.87
CA GLU A 663 -10.68 -25.27 13.19
C GLU A 663 -10.33 -26.72 13.56
N PRO A 664 -10.06 -27.61 12.58
CA PRO A 664 -9.69 -29.01 12.86
C PRO A 664 -8.49 -29.15 13.78
N LEU A 665 -7.60 -28.14 13.82
CA LEU A 665 -6.37 -28.09 14.61
C LEU A 665 -6.48 -27.31 15.92
N ARG A 666 -7.67 -26.83 16.31
CA ARG A 666 -7.89 -26.03 17.53
C ARG A 666 -7.17 -26.61 18.76
N TRP A 667 -7.32 -27.91 19.00
CA TRP A 667 -6.72 -28.55 20.17
C TRP A 667 -5.20 -28.59 20.14
N LEU A 668 -4.58 -28.63 18.95
CA LEU A 668 -3.13 -28.53 18.81
C LEU A 668 -2.67 -27.10 19.07
N GLN A 669 -3.38 -26.09 18.55
CA GLN A 669 -3.06 -24.67 18.78
C GLN A 669 -3.13 -24.30 20.27
N GLU A 670 -4.07 -24.87 21.01
CA GLU A 670 -4.18 -24.66 22.46
C GLU A 670 -2.90 -25.06 23.22
N LEU A 671 -2.14 -26.03 22.70
CA LEU A 671 -0.92 -26.53 23.34
C LEU A 671 0.30 -25.63 23.12
N TYR A 672 0.26 -24.63 22.23
CA TYR A 672 1.42 -23.77 21.99
C TYR A 672 1.74 -22.88 23.23
N PRO A 673 3.02 -22.74 23.66
CA PRO A 673 4.26 -23.38 23.19
C PRO A 673 4.79 -24.50 24.14
N VAL A 674 3.99 -25.53 24.41
CA VAL A 674 4.32 -26.56 25.41
C VAL A 674 5.57 -27.38 25.07
N ASP A 675 5.86 -27.58 23.79
CA ASP A 675 7.03 -28.30 23.32
C ASP A 675 8.33 -27.64 23.73
N GLU A 676 8.44 -26.33 23.58
CA GLU A 676 9.60 -25.56 24.02
C GLU A 676 9.76 -25.59 25.54
N ILE A 677 8.64 -25.45 26.28
CA ILE A 677 8.63 -25.55 27.75
C ILE A 677 9.11 -26.94 28.20
N MET A 678 8.59 -28.00 27.59
CA MET A 678 8.95 -29.38 27.93
C MET A 678 10.39 -29.70 27.53
N ALA A 679 10.83 -29.30 26.33
CA ALA A 679 12.18 -29.51 25.84
C ALA A 679 13.20 -28.85 26.77
N LYS A 680 12.99 -27.58 27.12
CA LYS A 680 13.83 -26.84 28.07
C LYS A 680 13.82 -27.45 29.47
N THR A 681 12.66 -27.86 29.98
CA THR A 681 12.53 -28.36 31.36
C THR A 681 13.08 -29.78 31.53
N LEU A 682 12.99 -30.62 30.50
CA LEU A 682 13.47 -32.01 30.50
C LEU A 682 14.88 -32.18 29.93
N ASP A 683 15.53 -31.08 29.53
CA ASP A 683 16.84 -31.08 28.86
C ASP A 683 16.86 -31.98 27.60
N LEU A 684 15.83 -31.82 26.76
CA LEU A 684 15.65 -32.54 25.51
C LEU A 684 15.89 -31.62 24.30
N PRO A 685 16.48 -32.11 23.20
CA PRO A 685 16.37 -31.43 21.92
C PRO A 685 14.89 -31.25 21.54
N LEU A 686 14.52 -30.08 20.99
CA LEU A 686 13.13 -29.79 20.60
C LEU A 686 12.54 -30.88 19.67
N SER A 687 13.37 -31.44 18.78
CA SER A 687 12.99 -32.55 17.88
C SER A 687 12.60 -33.85 18.58
N GLN A 688 12.81 -33.98 19.89
CA GLN A 688 12.38 -35.13 20.69
C GLN A 688 11.04 -34.92 21.40
N VAL A 689 10.40 -33.75 21.26
CA VAL A 689 9.00 -33.53 21.63
C VAL A 689 8.17 -33.54 20.35
N VAL A 690 7.45 -34.63 20.13
CA VAL A 690 6.78 -34.93 18.86
C VAL A 690 5.28 -34.84 19.01
N PHE A 691 4.60 -34.14 18.10
CA PHE A 691 3.14 -34.14 18.00
C PHE A 691 2.64 -35.08 16.89
N GLU A 692 1.56 -35.79 17.15
CA GLU A 692 0.88 -36.65 16.17
C GLU A 692 -0.62 -36.35 16.17
N LEU A 693 -1.19 -36.01 15.01
CA LEU A 693 -2.64 -35.81 14.90
C LEU A 693 -3.36 -37.15 14.74
N LYS A 694 -4.42 -37.37 15.51
CA LYS A 694 -5.33 -38.53 15.37
C LYS A 694 -6.74 -38.12 14.95
N GLU A 695 -7.51 -39.12 14.55
CA GLU A 695 -8.92 -38.95 14.14
C GLU A 695 -9.77 -38.31 15.27
N PRO A 696 -10.90 -37.65 14.93
CA PRO A 696 -11.78 -37.01 15.91
C PRO A 696 -12.44 -37.98 16.90
N SER A 697 -11.69 -38.42 17.90
CA SER A 697 -12.14 -39.33 18.94
C SER A 697 -11.53 -38.98 20.31
N PRO A 698 -12.29 -39.14 21.40
CA PRO A 698 -11.73 -39.11 22.74
C PRO A 698 -10.73 -40.26 22.97
N PRO A 699 -9.73 -40.08 23.85
CA PRO A 699 -9.40 -38.83 24.56
C PRO A 699 -8.84 -37.75 23.60
N ILE A 700 -8.99 -36.47 23.91
CA ILE A 700 -8.49 -35.41 23.01
C ILE A 700 -6.96 -35.36 22.97
N TYR A 701 -6.32 -35.54 24.12
CA TYR A 701 -4.87 -35.59 24.25
C TYR A 701 -4.42 -36.93 24.81
N GLU A 702 -3.34 -37.47 24.25
CA GLU A 702 -2.60 -38.61 24.82
C GLU A 702 -1.11 -38.24 24.85
N ILE A 703 -0.40 -38.64 25.89
CA ILE A 703 1.04 -38.43 25.99
C ILE A 703 1.75 -39.72 26.35
N GLN A 704 2.85 -40.01 25.65
CA GLN A 704 3.77 -41.10 25.92
C GLN A 704 5.19 -40.55 26.09
N ALA A 705 5.83 -40.83 27.22
CA ALA A 705 7.24 -40.51 27.45
C ALA A 705 8.08 -41.79 27.41
N PHE A 706 9.22 -41.74 26.72
CA PHE A 706 10.10 -42.88 26.49
C PHE A 706 11.44 -42.70 27.21
N ASN A 707 11.98 -43.79 27.75
CA ASN A 707 13.34 -43.83 28.32
C ASN A 707 14.43 -44.02 27.24
N GLN A 708 15.68 -44.16 27.67
CA GLN A 708 16.83 -44.32 26.77
C GLN A 708 16.77 -45.59 25.89
N GLU A 709 16.18 -46.66 26.42
CA GLU A 709 16.00 -47.97 25.78
C GLU A 709 14.79 -48.01 24.84
N GLY A 710 13.99 -46.94 24.79
CA GLY A 710 12.77 -46.87 23.99
C GLY A 710 11.52 -47.43 24.67
N GLY A 711 11.60 -47.81 25.94
CA GLY A 711 10.46 -48.23 26.75
C GLY A 711 9.60 -47.05 27.22
N ILE A 712 8.29 -47.24 27.29
CA ILE A 712 7.34 -46.24 27.79
C ILE A 712 7.45 -46.16 29.32
N ILE A 713 7.69 -44.97 29.85
CA ILE A 713 7.79 -44.69 31.30
C ILE A 713 6.60 -43.89 31.84
N LEU A 714 5.83 -43.27 30.96
CA LEU A 714 4.58 -42.59 31.31
C LEU A 714 3.65 -42.65 30.11
N GLU A 715 2.39 -42.98 30.37
CA GLU A 715 1.29 -42.94 29.42
C GLU A 715 0.07 -42.35 30.12
N GLU A 716 -0.45 -41.23 29.62
CA GLU A 716 -1.55 -40.47 30.23
C GLU A 716 -2.48 -39.89 29.16
N GLN A 717 -3.73 -39.58 29.54
CA GLN A 717 -4.78 -39.12 28.63
C GLN A 717 -5.60 -37.99 29.24
N PHE A 718 -6.09 -37.06 28.41
CA PHE A 718 -6.90 -35.92 28.87
C PHE A 718 -7.92 -35.45 27.82
N THR A 719 -9.08 -34.98 28.29
CA THR A 719 -10.13 -34.38 27.46
C THR A 719 -10.61 -33.09 28.12
N PRO A 720 -10.46 -31.93 27.46
CA PRO A 720 -10.96 -30.64 27.97
C PRO A 720 -12.46 -30.65 28.27
N GLN A 721 -12.86 -29.90 29.30
CA GLN A 721 -14.26 -29.64 29.61
C GLN A 721 -14.76 -28.44 28.81
N THR A 722 -15.79 -28.66 28.01
CA THR A 722 -16.34 -27.65 27.10
C THR A 722 -17.83 -27.43 27.31
N THR A 723 -18.35 -26.29 26.86
CA THR A 723 -19.77 -26.01 26.72
C THR A 723 -20.08 -25.43 25.35
N THR A 724 -21.32 -25.57 24.89
CA THR A 724 -21.77 -25.02 23.61
C THR A 724 -22.67 -23.83 23.85
N ARG A 725 -22.46 -22.74 23.11
CA ARG A 725 -23.26 -21.51 23.19
C ARG A 725 -23.48 -20.92 21.79
N THR A 726 -24.52 -20.10 21.65
CA THR A 726 -24.72 -19.29 20.44
C THR A 726 -23.52 -18.37 20.24
N PHE A 727 -23.05 -18.21 19.00
CA PHE A 727 -21.94 -17.30 18.71
C PHE A 727 -22.31 -15.83 19.01
N LEU A 728 -23.42 -15.36 18.45
CA LEU A 728 -24.02 -14.06 18.76
C LEU A 728 -25.52 -14.22 19.06
N ASP A 729 -25.97 -13.83 20.24
CA ASP A 729 -27.37 -14.00 20.67
C ASP A 729 -28.35 -13.16 19.81
N VAL A 730 -27.87 -12.03 19.30
CA VAL A 730 -28.63 -11.13 18.40
C VAL A 730 -28.72 -11.65 16.96
N LEU A 731 -27.87 -12.61 16.57
CA LEU A 731 -27.81 -13.23 15.23
C LEU A 731 -27.64 -14.77 15.38
N PRO A 732 -28.62 -15.46 15.99
CA PRO A 732 -28.48 -16.89 16.34
C PRO A 732 -28.28 -17.80 15.13
N GLU A 733 -28.66 -17.35 13.93
CA GLU A 733 -28.46 -18.05 12.67
C GLU A 733 -26.98 -18.18 12.26
N TRP A 734 -26.06 -17.48 12.92
CA TRP A 734 -24.61 -17.59 12.64
C TRP A 734 -23.97 -18.87 13.15
N GLY A 735 -24.67 -19.60 14.03
CA GLY A 735 -24.27 -20.91 14.50
C GLY A 735 -23.91 -20.95 15.98
N GLN A 736 -23.36 -22.08 16.39
CA GLN A 736 -22.98 -22.35 17.77
C GLN A 736 -21.47 -22.58 17.85
N VAL A 737 -20.87 -22.07 18.92
CA VAL A 737 -19.45 -22.28 19.23
C VAL A 737 -19.31 -23.15 20.46
N THR A 738 -18.23 -23.92 20.49
CA THR A 738 -17.83 -24.71 21.65
C THR A 738 -16.71 -23.96 22.37
N VAL A 739 -16.85 -23.66 23.64
CA VAL A 739 -15.84 -22.96 24.45
C VAL A 739 -15.40 -23.82 25.63
N SER A 740 -14.18 -23.63 26.10
CA SER A 740 -13.70 -24.28 27.33
C SER A 740 -14.42 -23.65 28.54
N THR A 741 -14.70 -24.45 29.56
CA THR A 741 -15.41 -24.00 30.76
C THR A 741 -14.81 -24.66 32.01
N GLY A 742 -15.03 -24.05 33.17
CA GLY A 742 -14.61 -24.62 34.45
C GLY A 742 -15.40 -25.89 34.79
N TRP A 743 -14.88 -26.67 35.73
CA TRP A 743 -15.52 -27.91 36.17
C TRP A 743 -15.26 -28.21 37.63
N LEU A 744 -16.17 -28.97 38.24
CA LEU A 744 -15.98 -29.62 39.53
C LEU A 744 -16.38 -31.09 39.40
N GLN A 745 -15.42 -31.99 39.57
CA GLN A 745 -15.65 -33.42 39.57
C GLN A 745 -15.16 -34.03 40.89
N ILE A 746 -16.01 -34.83 41.52
CA ILE A 746 -15.67 -35.59 42.72
C ILE A 746 -15.91 -37.07 42.45
N LYS A 747 -14.90 -37.91 42.69
CA LYS A 747 -14.98 -39.37 42.60
C LYS A 747 -14.72 -39.98 43.97
N GLN A 748 -15.47 -41.02 44.33
CA GLN A 748 -15.31 -41.75 45.57
C GLN A 748 -15.25 -43.26 45.30
N GLY A 749 -14.20 -43.93 45.79
CA GLY A 749 -13.99 -45.35 45.50
C GLY A 749 -13.90 -45.66 43.99
N GLY A 750 -13.45 -44.69 43.19
CA GLY A 750 -13.39 -44.77 41.72
C GLY A 750 -14.69 -44.40 40.99
N GLN A 751 -15.82 -44.18 41.68
CA GLN A 751 -17.10 -43.80 41.08
C GLN A 751 -17.32 -42.28 41.13
N THR A 752 -17.75 -41.66 40.04
CA THR A 752 -18.09 -40.22 40.01
C THR A 752 -19.39 -39.96 40.79
N VAL A 753 -19.30 -39.15 41.84
CA VAL A 753 -20.43 -38.78 42.72
C VAL A 753 -20.93 -37.36 42.48
N LEU A 754 -20.09 -36.48 41.95
CA LEU A 754 -20.45 -35.13 41.52
C LEU A 754 -19.70 -34.79 40.23
N GLN A 755 -20.39 -34.22 39.26
CA GLN A 755 -19.77 -33.65 38.07
C GLN A 755 -20.61 -32.46 37.60
N GLU A 756 -20.09 -31.25 37.79
CA GLU A 756 -20.72 -29.99 37.41
C GLU A 756 -19.78 -29.16 36.54
N LYS A 757 -20.35 -28.34 35.65
CA LYS A 757 -19.63 -27.26 34.97
C LYS A 757 -19.73 -25.99 35.80
N ILE A 758 -18.65 -25.22 35.86
CA ILE A 758 -18.55 -23.97 36.60
C ILE A 758 -18.26 -22.87 35.57
N PRO A 759 -19.22 -21.95 35.32
CA PRO A 759 -18.98 -20.83 34.42
C PRO A 759 -17.85 -19.95 34.95
N THR A 760 -16.87 -19.65 34.09
CA THR A 760 -15.78 -18.75 34.42
C THR A 760 -16.26 -17.32 34.58
N ASP A 761 -15.40 -16.44 35.10
CA ASP A 761 -15.73 -15.03 35.26
C ASP A 761 -15.89 -14.33 33.91
N LEU A 762 -15.08 -14.67 32.91
CA LEU A 762 -15.28 -14.20 31.53
C LEU A 762 -16.57 -14.74 30.91
N GLU A 763 -16.97 -15.99 31.18
CA GLU A 763 -18.26 -16.51 30.69
C GLU A 763 -19.44 -15.68 31.23
N LYS A 764 -19.38 -15.21 32.49
CA LYS A 764 -20.42 -14.34 33.09
C LYS A 764 -20.43 -12.94 32.48
N ILE A 765 -19.25 -12.38 32.21
CA ILE A 765 -19.09 -11.07 31.56
C ILE A 765 -19.61 -11.12 30.13
N TRP A 766 -19.26 -12.15 29.38
CA TRP A 766 -19.74 -12.38 28.02
C TRP A 766 -21.26 -12.48 27.96
N ASP A 767 -21.86 -13.21 28.90
CA ASP A 767 -23.31 -13.34 29.00
C ASP A 767 -24.01 -11.98 29.25
N LEU A 768 -23.45 -11.11 30.08
CA LEU A 768 -23.94 -9.72 30.25
C LEU A 768 -23.83 -8.94 28.93
N TYR A 769 -22.70 -9.05 28.24
CA TYR A 769 -22.46 -8.34 26.99
C TYR A 769 -23.47 -8.73 25.90
N GLN A 770 -23.68 -10.03 25.71
CA GLN A 770 -24.60 -10.58 24.71
C GLN A 770 -26.08 -10.31 25.04
N LYS A 771 -26.49 -10.46 26.29
CA LYS A 771 -27.92 -10.42 26.67
C LYS A 771 -28.44 -9.03 26.99
N ASP A 772 -27.59 -8.16 27.52
CA ASP A 772 -28.02 -6.84 28.01
C ASP A 772 -27.47 -5.68 27.16
N ILE A 773 -26.23 -5.76 26.67
CA ILE A 773 -25.55 -4.64 25.99
C ILE A 773 -25.82 -4.62 24.49
N LEU A 774 -25.45 -5.68 23.76
CA LEU A 774 -25.61 -5.75 22.30
C LEU A 774 -27.06 -5.51 21.83
N PRO A 775 -28.11 -6.01 22.51
CA PRO A 775 -29.49 -5.74 22.10
C PRO A 775 -29.89 -4.25 22.21
N GLU A 776 -29.37 -3.52 23.19
CA GLU A 776 -29.61 -2.07 23.30
C GLU A 776 -28.89 -1.28 22.21
N VAL A 777 -27.64 -1.66 21.90
CA VAL A 777 -26.89 -1.12 20.77
C VAL A 777 -27.65 -1.38 19.47
N TYR A 778 -28.12 -2.61 19.24
CA TYR A 778 -28.87 -2.98 18.04
C TYR A 778 -30.14 -2.15 17.86
N LYS A 779 -30.98 -2.05 18.91
CA LYS A 779 -32.19 -1.23 18.90
C LYS A 779 -31.90 0.23 18.57
N TYR A 780 -30.79 0.77 19.08
CA TYR A 780 -30.37 2.13 18.78
C TYR A 780 -29.98 2.31 17.31
N ILE A 781 -29.16 1.39 16.77
CA ILE A 781 -28.72 1.42 15.37
C ILE A 781 -29.93 1.40 14.44
N LEU A 782 -30.85 0.44 14.62
CA LEU A 782 -32.08 0.34 13.81
C LEU A 782 -32.90 1.63 13.87
N LYS A 783 -33.10 2.20 15.07
CA LYS A 783 -33.82 3.46 15.21
C LYS A 783 -33.14 4.61 14.45
N LYS A 784 -31.81 4.70 14.51
CA LYS A 784 -31.03 5.77 13.85
C LYS A 784 -30.94 5.62 12.34
N THR A 785 -31.04 4.39 11.83
CA THR A 785 -30.95 4.07 10.40
C THR A 785 -32.32 3.91 9.74
N GLN A 786 -33.41 4.12 10.49
CA GLN A 786 -34.80 3.95 10.07
C GLN A 786 -35.10 2.51 9.64
N GLY A 787 -34.54 1.53 10.35
CA GLY A 787 -34.70 0.10 10.08
C GLY A 787 -33.72 -0.47 9.06
N GLU A 788 -32.99 0.37 8.34
CA GLU A 788 -32.10 -0.04 7.23
C GLU A 788 -30.67 0.43 7.47
N PRO A 789 -29.89 -0.24 8.34
CA PRO A 789 -28.45 0.00 8.47
C PRO A 789 -27.70 -0.35 7.17
N THR A 790 -27.20 0.66 6.46
CA THR A 790 -26.37 0.48 5.25
C THR A 790 -24.98 1.06 5.47
N LEU A 791 -24.01 0.69 4.62
CA LEU A 791 -22.64 1.26 4.64
C LEU A 791 -22.65 2.79 4.58
N ALA A 792 -23.49 3.38 3.72
CA ALA A 792 -23.59 4.83 3.56
C ALA A 792 -24.17 5.57 4.79
N LYS A 793 -24.78 4.84 5.74
CA LYS A 793 -25.37 5.38 6.96
C LYS A 793 -24.46 5.26 8.18
N GLN A 794 -23.26 4.69 8.02
CA GLN A 794 -22.21 4.64 9.03
C GLN A 794 -21.49 6.00 9.19
N PRO A 795 -20.86 6.27 10.35
CA PRO A 795 -20.92 5.49 11.59
C PRO A 795 -22.29 5.52 12.26
N TYR A 796 -22.71 4.38 12.82
CA TYR A 796 -23.97 4.22 13.54
C TYR A 796 -23.93 4.79 14.95
N PHE A 797 -22.77 4.89 15.57
CA PHE A 797 -22.59 5.52 16.88
C PHE A 797 -21.22 6.17 16.95
N LYS A 798 -20.98 6.97 17.98
CA LYS A 798 -19.68 7.61 18.18
C LYS A 798 -18.73 6.67 18.93
N ARG A 799 -19.17 6.14 20.08
CA ARG A 799 -18.34 5.25 20.91
C ARG A 799 -19.17 4.22 21.69
N LEU A 800 -18.67 2.99 21.77
CA LEU A 800 -19.04 1.96 22.74
C LEU A 800 -17.80 1.63 23.57
N LEU A 801 -17.76 2.07 24.83
CA LEU A 801 -16.68 1.77 25.77
C LEU A 801 -17.11 0.66 26.73
N VAL A 802 -16.31 -0.40 26.85
CA VAL A 802 -16.53 -1.53 27.75
C VAL A 802 -15.31 -1.70 28.66
N GLU A 803 -15.44 -1.29 29.92
CA GLU A 803 -14.40 -1.40 30.95
C GLU A 803 -14.57 -2.71 31.74
N ILE A 804 -13.51 -3.52 31.89
CA ILE A 804 -13.57 -4.83 32.57
C ILE A 804 -12.46 -4.98 33.62
N TRP A 805 -12.84 -5.47 34.80
CA TRP A 805 -11.96 -5.94 35.88
C TRP A 805 -12.28 -7.40 36.18
N ALA A 806 -11.28 -8.29 36.16
CA ALA A 806 -11.43 -9.71 36.50
C ALA A 806 -10.12 -10.30 37.06
N SER A 807 -10.20 -11.43 37.76
CA SER A 807 -9.07 -12.16 38.39
C SER A 807 -8.33 -13.12 37.44
N GLU A 808 -8.73 -13.14 36.18
CA GLU A 808 -8.30 -14.04 35.12
C GLU A 808 -6.77 -14.04 34.90
N PRO A 809 -6.18 -15.14 34.38
CA PRO A 809 -4.75 -15.25 34.16
C PRO A 809 -4.25 -14.18 33.19
N ASP A 810 -3.17 -13.51 33.57
CA ASP A 810 -2.46 -12.52 32.76
C ASP A 810 -0.97 -12.47 33.18
N PHE A 811 -0.15 -13.35 32.60
CA PHE A 811 1.27 -13.48 32.99
C PHE A 811 2.17 -13.99 31.88
N ARG A 812 3.45 -13.61 31.93
CA ARG A 812 4.47 -14.03 30.95
C ARG A 812 5.02 -15.41 31.23
N LEU A 813 5.27 -16.17 30.16
CA LEU A 813 5.86 -17.51 30.22
C LEU A 813 7.39 -17.50 30.31
N GLY A 814 8.04 -16.37 29.97
CA GLY A 814 9.50 -16.26 29.94
C GLY A 814 10.14 -16.98 28.74
N LEU A 815 9.37 -17.19 27.67
CA LEU A 815 9.78 -17.64 26.34
C LEU A 815 9.34 -16.57 25.34
N ASP A 816 10.27 -15.96 24.62
CA ASP A 816 10.02 -14.99 23.53
C ASP A 816 8.93 -13.92 23.79
N GLU A 817 8.80 -13.51 25.07
CA GLU A 817 7.76 -12.58 25.57
C GLU A 817 6.31 -13.10 25.48
N GLU A 818 6.12 -14.39 25.20
CA GLU A 818 4.82 -15.09 25.19
C GLU A 818 4.07 -14.94 26.52
N LEU A 819 2.76 -14.76 26.39
CA LEU A 819 1.84 -14.48 27.48
C LEU A 819 0.74 -15.55 27.57
N ILE A 820 0.30 -15.86 28.79
CA ILE A 820 -1.00 -16.47 29.02
C ILE A 820 -1.93 -15.37 29.50
N SER A 821 -2.85 -14.95 28.64
CA SER A 821 -3.86 -13.95 28.99
C SER A 821 -5.24 -14.26 28.41
N SER A 822 -6.17 -14.66 29.27
CA SER A 822 -7.59 -14.71 28.89
C SER A 822 -8.22 -13.31 28.89
N LEU A 823 -7.58 -12.33 29.54
CA LEU A 823 -7.92 -10.91 29.48
C LEU A 823 -7.71 -10.32 28.08
N GLU A 824 -6.63 -10.69 27.39
CA GLU A 824 -6.45 -10.34 25.96
C GLU A 824 -7.50 -11.04 25.08
N SER A 825 -7.84 -12.30 25.39
CA SER A 825 -8.85 -13.03 24.62
C SER A 825 -10.22 -12.35 24.67
N ILE A 826 -10.68 -11.89 25.85
CA ILE A 826 -11.98 -11.19 25.96
C ILE A 826 -11.94 -9.78 25.36
N HIS A 827 -10.78 -9.10 25.34
CA HIS A 827 -10.62 -7.84 24.61
C HIS A 827 -10.96 -8.04 23.13
N ASP A 828 -10.33 -9.05 22.53
CA ASP A 828 -10.50 -9.38 21.12
C ASP A 828 -11.93 -9.82 20.80
N GLU A 829 -12.52 -10.67 21.65
CA GLU A 829 -13.93 -11.06 21.52
C GLU A 829 -14.85 -9.83 21.54
N ILE A 830 -14.68 -8.89 22.48
CA ILE A 830 -15.52 -7.68 22.52
C ILE A 830 -15.27 -6.80 21.30
N TYR A 831 -14.02 -6.60 20.88
CA TYR A 831 -13.71 -5.75 19.74
C TYR A 831 -14.21 -6.36 18.43
N PHE A 832 -13.69 -7.53 18.07
CA PHE A 832 -13.95 -8.17 16.78
C PHE A 832 -15.39 -8.65 16.67
N ASP A 833 -15.98 -9.28 17.69
CA ASP A 833 -17.35 -9.80 17.56
C ASP A 833 -18.38 -8.68 17.51
N THR A 834 -18.07 -7.50 18.07
CA THR A 834 -18.93 -6.32 17.93
C THR A 834 -18.86 -5.71 16.54
N LEU A 835 -17.66 -5.67 15.94
CA LEU A 835 -17.49 -5.26 14.55
C LEU A 835 -18.21 -6.24 13.62
N ASP A 836 -18.12 -7.53 13.93
CA ASP A 836 -18.81 -8.59 13.21
C ASP A 836 -20.32 -8.47 13.35
N PHE A 837 -20.86 -8.30 14.56
CA PHE A 837 -22.26 -7.98 14.79
C PHE A 837 -22.70 -6.77 13.93
N CYS A 838 -21.95 -5.67 13.97
CA CYS A 838 -22.26 -4.48 13.18
C CYS A 838 -22.22 -4.77 11.67
N ARG A 839 -21.28 -5.59 11.21
CA ARG A 839 -21.20 -6.04 9.82
C ARG A 839 -22.43 -6.86 9.45
N GLY A 840 -22.82 -7.79 10.32
CA GLY A 840 -23.93 -8.70 10.13
C GLY A 840 -25.28 -8.03 9.98
N ILE A 841 -25.49 -6.94 10.73
CA ILE A 841 -26.70 -6.15 10.60
C ILE A 841 -26.65 -5.16 9.43
N THR A 842 -25.49 -4.90 8.82
CA THR A 842 -25.35 -3.89 7.75
C THR A 842 -25.69 -4.47 6.38
N GLU A 843 -26.69 -3.91 5.70
CA GLU A 843 -26.97 -4.22 4.29
C GLU A 843 -25.85 -3.71 3.38
N VAL A 844 -25.30 -4.64 2.61
CA VAL A 844 -24.25 -4.38 1.63
C VAL A 844 -24.89 -4.16 0.26
N VAL A 845 -25.26 -2.91 -0.03
CA VAL A 845 -25.63 -2.50 -1.40
C VAL A 845 -24.33 -2.22 -2.14
N VAL A 846 -23.86 -3.18 -2.93
CA VAL A 846 -22.65 -3.05 -3.74
C VAL A 846 -23.04 -2.59 -5.15
N GLU A 847 -22.77 -1.33 -5.52
CA GLU A 847 -23.01 -0.83 -6.89
C GLU A 847 -21.87 -1.15 -7.88
N GLU A 848 -20.70 -1.65 -7.43
CA GLU A 848 -19.58 -2.07 -8.31
C GLU A 848 -18.86 -3.33 -7.76
N GLU A 849 -18.37 -4.22 -8.64
CA GLU A 849 -17.78 -5.53 -8.30
C GLU A 849 -17.01 -5.53 -6.95
N PRO A 850 -17.39 -6.40 -6.00
CA PRO A 850 -16.80 -6.37 -4.67
C PRO A 850 -15.29 -6.64 -4.76
N LYS A 851 -14.49 -5.74 -4.20
CA LYS A 851 -13.08 -6.04 -3.90
C LYS A 851 -13.03 -7.20 -2.91
N GLU A 852 -12.00 -8.03 -3.03
CA GLU A 852 -11.86 -9.33 -2.34
C GLU A 852 -12.00 -9.24 -0.80
N ASP A 853 -11.75 -8.08 -0.21
CA ASP A 853 -11.90 -7.85 1.23
C ASP A 853 -12.95 -6.78 1.55
N THR A 854 -14.19 -7.20 1.79
CA THR A 854 -15.27 -6.28 2.16
C THR A 854 -15.29 -5.89 3.64
N SER A 855 -14.37 -6.44 4.46
CA SER A 855 -14.28 -6.16 5.90
C SER A 855 -13.90 -4.70 6.19
N ARG A 856 -13.04 -4.13 5.32
CA ARG A 856 -12.53 -2.74 5.44
C ARG A 856 -13.56 -1.64 5.18
N TYR A 857 -14.75 -1.97 4.66
CA TYR A 857 -15.81 -0.99 4.44
C TYR A 857 -16.65 -0.70 5.69
N ASN A 858 -16.48 -1.48 6.76
CA ASN A 858 -17.32 -1.40 7.94
C ASN A 858 -16.69 -0.50 9.01
N ALA A 859 -17.22 0.71 9.17
CA ALA A 859 -16.84 1.68 10.18
C ALA A 859 -18.06 2.07 11.05
N PRO A 860 -18.60 1.15 11.88
CA PRO A 860 -19.87 1.35 12.59
C PRO A 860 -19.81 2.39 13.71
N GLY A 861 -18.62 2.74 14.19
CA GLY A 861 -18.38 3.60 15.35
C GLY A 861 -17.20 3.08 16.16
N ASN A 862 -16.66 3.87 17.09
CA ASN A 862 -15.49 3.45 17.88
C ASN A 862 -15.90 2.39 18.93
N VAL A 863 -15.48 1.14 18.75
CA VAL A 863 -15.63 0.08 19.75
C VAL A 863 -14.34 0.03 20.57
N MET A 864 -14.45 0.22 21.89
CA MET A 864 -13.30 0.41 22.77
C MET A 864 -13.43 -0.48 24.00
N PRO A 865 -12.96 -1.74 23.95
CA PRO A 865 -12.75 -2.52 25.15
C PRO A 865 -11.56 -1.93 25.94
N LEU A 866 -11.72 -1.77 27.25
CA LEU A 866 -10.67 -1.33 28.16
C LEU A 866 -10.54 -2.40 29.26
N ILE A 867 -9.54 -3.26 29.13
CA ILE A 867 -9.28 -4.30 30.11
C ILE A 867 -8.27 -3.78 31.13
N HIS A 868 -8.64 -3.88 32.41
CA HIS A 868 -7.76 -3.51 33.52
C HIS A 868 -6.86 -4.70 33.90
N PRO A 869 -5.68 -4.43 34.51
CA PRO A 869 -4.80 -5.49 34.99
C PRO A 869 -5.53 -6.50 35.90
N SER A 870 -5.08 -7.76 35.87
CA SER A 870 -5.70 -8.83 36.65
C SER A 870 -5.82 -8.48 38.14
N THR A 871 -7.01 -8.75 38.69
CA THR A 871 -7.39 -8.53 40.08
C THR A 871 -7.42 -9.87 40.83
N GLU A 872 -6.31 -10.62 40.79
CA GLU A 872 -6.20 -12.01 41.25
C GLU A 872 -7.03 -12.32 42.52
N GLY A 873 -7.97 -13.26 42.41
CA GLY A 873 -8.85 -13.69 43.50
C GLY A 873 -9.96 -12.71 43.92
N GLU A 874 -10.16 -11.60 43.19
CA GLU A 874 -11.25 -10.65 43.42
C GLU A 874 -12.45 -10.89 42.48
N PRO A 875 -13.68 -10.48 42.86
CA PRO A 875 -14.85 -10.65 42.01
C PRO A 875 -14.85 -9.74 40.77
N PRO A 876 -15.32 -10.22 39.61
CA PRO A 876 -15.25 -9.45 38.36
C PRO A 876 -16.31 -8.32 38.30
N ARG A 877 -15.96 -7.23 37.60
CA ARG A 877 -16.81 -6.05 37.37
C ARG A 877 -16.73 -5.58 35.92
N VAL A 878 -17.85 -5.09 35.39
CA VAL A 878 -17.95 -4.50 34.03
C VAL A 878 -18.69 -3.18 34.08
N LYS A 879 -18.22 -2.20 33.31
CA LYS A 879 -18.90 -0.92 33.09
C LYS A 879 -18.93 -0.58 31.60
N VAL A 880 -20.09 -0.16 31.11
CA VAL A 880 -20.33 0.14 29.69
C VAL A 880 -20.86 1.56 29.54
N SER A 881 -20.34 2.30 28.54
CA SER A 881 -20.90 3.58 28.11
C SER A 881 -21.05 3.65 26.58
N PHE A 882 -22.18 4.18 26.11
CA PHE A 882 -22.52 4.28 24.70
C PHE A 882 -22.88 5.73 24.32
N GLU A 883 -22.25 6.27 23.27
CA GLU A 883 -22.28 7.70 22.89
C GLU A 883 -22.61 7.94 21.41
N ASP A 884 -23.22 9.11 21.10
CA ASP A 884 -23.49 9.57 19.72
C ASP A 884 -23.39 11.11 19.56
N TRP A 885 -23.50 11.63 18.33
CA TRP A 885 -23.46 13.07 17.99
C TRP A 885 -24.83 13.80 18.09
N PRO A 886 -24.87 15.14 18.30
CA PRO A 886 -26.09 15.95 18.36
C PRO A 886 -26.96 15.96 17.08
N GLY A 887 -26.38 15.74 15.89
CA GLY A 887 -27.11 15.73 14.62
C GLY A 887 -26.24 15.39 13.41
N LYS A 888 -26.84 14.93 12.30
CA LYS A 888 -26.13 14.44 11.10
C LYS A 888 -25.86 15.50 10.01
N SER A 889 -26.61 16.60 9.97
CA SER A 889 -26.50 17.60 8.90
C SER A 889 -26.64 19.02 9.45
N PRO A 890 -26.02 20.03 8.79
CA PRO A 890 -26.27 21.42 9.11
C PRO A 890 -27.77 21.73 9.07
N PHE A 891 -28.24 22.51 10.04
CA PHE A 891 -29.64 22.93 10.09
C PHE A 891 -29.77 24.36 10.59
N LEU A 892 -30.83 25.01 10.13
CA LEU A 892 -31.26 26.32 10.56
C LEU A 892 -32.62 26.16 11.25
N GLN A 893 -32.70 26.50 12.53
CA GLN A 893 -33.97 26.55 13.25
C GLN A 893 -34.28 27.99 13.61
N ILE A 894 -35.42 28.50 13.13
CA ILE A 894 -35.89 29.84 13.41
C ILE A 894 -37.15 29.72 14.25
N THR A 895 -37.17 30.41 15.38
CA THR A 895 -38.31 30.49 16.31
C THR A 895 -38.69 31.96 16.44
N TRP A 896 -39.96 32.30 16.25
CA TRP A 896 -40.40 33.68 16.34
C TRP A 896 -41.74 33.82 17.04
N GLN A 897 -41.93 34.95 17.70
CA GLN A 897 -43.16 35.30 18.40
C GLN A 897 -43.69 36.62 17.85
N ILE A 898 -44.98 36.63 17.51
CA ILE A 898 -45.72 37.83 17.13
C ILE A 898 -46.52 38.26 18.35
N GLN A 899 -46.65 39.56 18.57
CA GLN A 899 -47.42 40.10 19.70
C GLN A 899 -48.80 39.44 19.81
N ASP A 900 -49.17 39.00 21.02
CA ASP A 900 -50.43 38.33 21.35
C ASP A 900 -50.70 37.00 20.60
N ARG A 901 -49.65 36.34 20.09
CA ARG A 901 -49.74 35.03 19.41
C ARG A 901 -48.73 34.02 19.96
N PRO A 902 -49.05 32.71 19.91
CA PRO A 902 -48.12 31.66 20.32
C PRO A 902 -46.89 31.63 19.41
N SER A 903 -45.74 31.27 20.01
CA SER A 903 -44.46 31.12 19.30
C SER A 903 -44.56 30.11 18.17
N ARG A 904 -44.01 30.47 17.01
CA ARG A 904 -43.89 29.59 15.83
C ARG A 904 -42.44 29.18 15.62
N GLN A 905 -42.23 27.97 15.13
CA GLN A 905 -40.91 27.41 14.85
C GLN A 905 -40.87 26.83 13.44
N LYS A 906 -39.78 27.08 12.72
CA LYS A 906 -39.50 26.48 11.42
C LYS A 906 -38.06 25.98 11.39
N LYS A 907 -37.87 24.75 10.95
CA LYS A 907 -36.54 24.12 10.82
C LYS A 907 -36.26 23.79 9.36
N PHE A 908 -35.14 24.28 8.85
CA PHE A 908 -34.58 23.96 7.54
C PHE A 908 -33.35 23.09 7.74
N THR A 909 -33.21 22.03 6.95
CA THR A 909 -32.03 21.16 6.98
C THR A 909 -31.32 21.27 5.65
N PHE A 910 -29.99 21.35 5.65
CA PHE A 910 -29.22 21.38 4.42
C PHE A 910 -29.38 20.05 3.68
N PRO A 911 -29.80 20.04 2.40
CA PRO A 911 -30.27 18.83 1.73
C PRO A 911 -29.18 17.83 1.35
N ARG A 912 -27.88 18.13 1.57
CA ARG A 912 -26.70 17.38 1.07
C ARG A 912 -26.82 17.08 -0.43
N LEU A 913 -26.15 17.87 -1.25
CA LEU A 913 -26.23 17.75 -2.70
C LEU A 913 -25.33 16.60 -3.18
N LYS A 914 -25.84 15.74 -4.06
CA LYS A 914 -25.17 14.54 -4.56
C LYS A 914 -25.27 14.54 -6.09
N PRO A 915 -24.44 15.35 -6.78
CA PRO A 915 -24.40 15.33 -8.24
C PRO A 915 -24.04 13.94 -8.76
N LYS A 916 -24.54 13.59 -9.95
CA LYS A 916 -24.24 12.35 -10.67
C LYS A 916 -22.74 12.19 -10.94
N LYS A 917 -22.08 13.28 -11.32
CA LYS A 917 -20.65 13.27 -11.67
C LYS A 917 -20.00 14.60 -11.31
N ILE A 918 -18.79 14.52 -10.76
CA ILE A 918 -17.86 15.66 -10.63
C ILE A 918 -16.57 15.25 -11.32
N GLN A 919 -16.11 16.03 -12.28
CA GLN A 919 -14.90 15.73 -13.04
C GLN A 919 -14.13 17.00 -13.43
N ILE A 920 -12.82 16.90 -13.56
CA ILE A 920 -11.94 17.94 -14.10
C ILE A 920 -11.51 17.52 -15.51
N PRO A 921 -12.28 17.83 -16.56
CA PRO A 921 -12.01 17.34 -17.90
C PRO A 921 -10.92 18.13 -18.63
N ALA A 922 -10.64 19.38 -18.25
CA ALA A 922 -9.66 20.19 -18.94
C ALA A 922 -9.07 21.33 -18.10
N PHE A 923 -7.84 21.75 -18.47
CA PHE A 923 -7.25 23.03 -18.06
C PHE A 923 -6.52 23.71 -19.20
N TYR A 924 -6.36 25.03 -19.10
CA TYR A 924 -5.57 25.87 -20.00
C TYR A 924 -4.32 26.37 -19.27
N PHE A 925 -3.15 26.03 -19.79
CA PHE A 925 -1.87 26.53 -19.31
C PHE A 925 -1.41 27.70 -20.17
N ASN A 926 -1.02 28.80 -19.55
CA ASN A 926 -0.43 29.94 -20.26
C ASN A 926 1.09 29.75 -20.34
N GLY A 927 1.61 29.49 -21.55
CA GLY A 927 3.03 29.20 -21.77
C GLY A 927 3.95 30.39 -21.52
N GLU A 928 3.44 31.61 -21.74
CA GLU A 928 4.17 32.87 -21.53
C GLU A 928 4.31 33.20 -20.04
N LYS A 929 3.19 33.15 -19.29
CA LYS A 929 3.11 33.47 -17.87
C LYS A 929 3.45 32.29 -16.95
N LYS A 930 3.63 31.09 -17.51
CA LYS A 930 3.96 29.83 -16.82
C LYS A 930 3.00 29.52 -15.66
N ARG A 931 1.70 29.64 -15.90
CA ARG A 931 0.65 29.44 -14.88
C ARG A 931 -0.62 28.81 -15.46
N LEU A 932 -1.47 28.29 -14.59
CA LEU A 932 -2.80 27.82 -14.97
C LEU A 932 -3.75 29.01 -15.14
N GLU A 933 -4.17 29.24 -16.39
CA GLU A 933 -5.04 30.38 -16.72
C GLU A 933 -6.50 30.04 -16.40
N LYS A 934 -6.95 28.81 -16.71
CA LYS A 934 -8.32 28.35 -16.48
C LYS A 934 -8.32 26.86 -16.14
N LEU A 935 -9.03 26.47 -15.09
CA LEU A 935 -9.32 25.07 -14.77
C LEU A 935 -10.84 24.85 -14.84
N ILE A 936 -11.28 23.80 -15.54
CA ILE A 936 -12.70 23.50 -15.73
C ILE A 936 -13.08 22.34 -14.81
N ILE A 937 -14.06 22.56 -13.92
CA ILE A 937 -14.76 21.48 -13.22
C ILE A 937 -16.15 21.36 -13.84
N GLU A 938 -16.54 20.13 -14.14
CA GLU A 938 -17.90 19.80 -14.53
C GLU A 938 -18.65 19.13 -13.37
N VAL A 939 -19.84 19.65 -13.07
CA VAL A 939 -20.75 19.11 -12.05
C VAL A 939 -22.08 18.79 -12.69
N GLU A 940 -22.42 17.50 -12.78
CA GLU A 940 -23.68 17.03 -13.36
C GLU A 940 -24.71 16.77 -12.26
N ALA A 941 -25.78 17.57 -12.22
CA ALA A 941 -26.88 17.42 -11.28
C ALA A 941 -27.74 16.18 -11.59
N ALA A 942 -28.31 15.55 -10.57
CA ALA A 942 -29.15 14.38 -10.73
C ALA A 942 -30.48 14.68 -11.42
N HIS A 943 -31.09 15.83 -11.09
CA HIS A 943 -32.37 16.28 -11.63
C HIS A 943 -32.50 17.82 -11.63
N LYS A 944 -33.40 18.37 -12.45
CA LYS A 944 -33.67 19.81 -12.60
C LYS A 944 -33.73 20.63 -11.29
N LYS A 945 -34.35 20.11 -10.22
CA LYS A 945 -34.45 20.81 -8.93
C LYS A 945 -33.08 21.00 -8.24
N GLU A 946 -32.20 20.01 -8.36
CA GLU A 946 -30.85 20.06 -7.79
C GLU A 946 -29.98 21.02 -8.58
N TYR A 947 -30.09 21.02 -9.92
CA TYR A 947 -29.42 21.98 -10.79
C TYR A 947 -29.70 23.43 -10.36
N PHE A 948 -30.97 23.82 -10.18
CA PHE A 948 -31.31 25.17 -9.74
C PHE A 948 -30.88 25.46 -8.30
N THR A 949 -30.88 24.45 -7.43
CA THR A 949 -30.40 24.58 -6.04
C THR A 949 -28.90 24.84 -6.02
N LEU A 950 -28.11 24.08 -6.78
CA LEU A 950 -26.66 24.26 -6.96
C LEU A 950 -26.33 25.65 -7.50
N LEU A 951 -27.03 26.05 -8.58
CA LEU A 951 -26.82 27.36 -9.19
C LEU A 951 -27.09 28.49 -8.19
N LYS A 952 -28.20 28.43 -7.45
CA LYS A 952 -28.53 29.43 -6.43
C LYS A 952 -27.48 29.46 -5.32
N ILE A 953 -27.06 28.30 -4.81
CA ILE A 953 -26.03 28.22 -3.76
C ILE A 953 -24.71 28.83 -4.23
N ILE A 954 -24.24 28.51 -5.44
CA ILE A 954 -22.99 29.03 -6.00
C ILE A 954 -23.06 30.56 -6.18
N GLN A 955 -24.20 31.07 -6.67
CA GLN A 955 -24.41 32.50 -6.85
C GLN A 955 -24.48 33.26 -5.52
N THR A 956 -25.21 32.73 -4.53
CA THR A 956 -25.28 33.32 -3.18
C THR A 956 -23.92 33.26 -2.48
N PHE A 957 -23.18 32.15 -2.62
CA PHE A 957 -21.84 32.03 -2.09
C PHE A 957 -20.90 33.08 -2.70
N ARG A 958 -20.90 33.23 -4.03
CA ARG A 958 -20.12 34.27 -4.72
C ARG A 958 -20.46 35.67 -4.19
N HIS A 959 -21.75 35.97 -4.04
CA HIS A 959 -22.20 37.25 -3.51
C HIS A 959 -21.69 37.51 -2.08
N LEU A 960 -21.78 36.52 -1.19
CA LEU A 960 -21.31 36.63 0.18
C LEU A 960 -19.79 36.83 0.27
N VAL A 961 -19.03 36.14 -0.58
CA VAL A 961 -17.58 36.28 -0.67
C VAL A 961 -17.16 37.64 -1.24
N GLU A 962 -17.84 38.12 -2.28
CA GLU A 962 -17.58 39.44 -2.89
C GLU A 962 -17.86 40.60 -1.91
N LYS A 963 -18.87 40.44 -1.04
CA LYS A 963 -19.22 41.42 0.00
C LYS A 963 -18.42 41.28 1.30
N GLY A 964 -17.58 40.24 1.43
CA GLY A 964 -16.76 40.01 2.62
C GLY A 964 -17.52 39.45 3.82
N HIS A 965 -18.73 38.90 3.61
CA HIS A 965 -19.54 38.25 4.66
C HIS A 965 -19.22 36.76 4.83
N LEU A 966 -18.45 36.20 3.91
CA LEU A 966 -17.80 34.90 4.01
C LEU A 966 -16.37 35.00 3.48
N ASN A 967 -15.44 34.29 4.11
CA ASN A 967 -14.09 34.15 3.58
C ASN A 967 -14.13 33.36 2.26
N ASN A 968 -13.37 33.81 1.24
CA ASN A 968 -13.23 33.02 0.01
C ASN A 968 -12.48 31.73 0.33
N SER A 969 -13.19 30.61 0.39
CA SER A 969 -12.56 29.31 0.63
C SER A 969 -11.79 28.79 -0.60
N PHE A 970 -12.09 29.28 -1.81
CA PHE A 970 -11.44 28.80 -3.05
C PHE A 970 -10.16 29.59 -3.34
N THR A 971 -9.11 29.32 -2.56
CA THR A 971 -7.78 29.90 -2.72
C THR A 971 -6.78 28.86 -3.21
N TRP A 972 -6.28 29.01 -4.43
CA TRP A 972 -5.35 28.06 -5.04
C TRP A 972 -4.13 28.78 -5.62
N PRO A 973 -2.91 28.34 -5.33
CA PRO A 973 -1.71 28.95 -5.88
C PRO A 973 -1.68 28.78 -7.40
N ASN A 974 -1.14 29.77 -8.11
CA ASN A 974 -0.85 29.68 -9.56
C ASN A 974 -2.06 29.39 -10.49
N LEU A 975 -3.30 29.43 -9.97
CA LEU A 975 -4.54 29.31 -10.72
C LEU A 975 -5.24 30.67 -10.78
N LYS A 976 -5.53 31.17 -11.99
CA LYS A 976 -6.21 32.46 -12.16
C LYS A 976 -7.74 32.36 -12.05
N GLN A 977 -8.35 31.35 -12.69
CA GLN A 977 -9.80 31.22 -12.77
C GLN A 977 -10.24 29.77 -12.64
N LEU A 978 -11.30 29.57 -11.86
CA LEU A 978 -12.03 28.31 -11.78
C LEU A 978 -13.35 28.45 -12.54
N VAL A 979 -13.59 27.58 -13.51
CA VAL A 979 -14.83 27.53 -14.30
C VAL A 979 -15.65 26.33 -13.83
N LEU A 980 -16.79 26.61 -13.19
CA LEU A 980 -17.77 25.59 -12.79
C LEU A 980 -18.80 25.44 -13.90
N ARG A 981 -18.72 24.34 -14.65
CA ARG A 981 -19.70 23.95 -15.66
C ARG A 981 -20.77 23.06 -15.03
N LEU A 982 -21.93 23.65 -14.73
CA LEU A 982 -23.08 22.94 -14.18
C LEU A 982 -23.91 22.36 -15.32
N LYS A 983 -24.21 21.07 -15.25
CA LYS A 983 -25.08 20.36 -16.20
C LYS A 983 -26.27 19.75 -15.48
N GLY A 984 -27.43 19.68 -16.13
CA GLY A 984 -28.60 19.00 -15.60
C GLY A 984 -29.68 18.84 -16.66
N ASP A 985 -30.11 17.61 -16.91
CA ASP A 985 -31.00 17.24 -18.03
C ASP A 985 -30.44 17.77 -19.38
N SER A 986 -31.05 18.80 -19.95
CA SER A 986 -30.61 19.49 -21.18
C SER A 986 -30.08 20.92 -20.93
N LEU A 987 -29.88 21.30 -19.68
CA LEU A 987 -29.41 22.62 -19.26
C LEU A 987 -27.91 22.57 -18.97
N GLU A 988 -27.19 23.61 -19.42
CA GLU A 988 -25.78 23.80 -19.15
C GLU A 988 -25.51 25.27 -18.85
N LYS A 989 -24.75 25.55 -17.78
CA LYS A 989 -24.33 26.90 -17.40
C LYS A 989 -22.91 26.89 -16.84
N GLU A 990 -22.10 27.84 -17.31
CA GLU A 990 -20.79 28.09 -16.72
C GLU A 990 -20.86 29.27 -15.74
N GLU A 991 -20.34 29.05 -14.54
CA GLU A 991 -20.12 30.07 -13.52
C GLU A 991 -18.61 30.20 -13.27
N ILE A 992 -18.10 31.43 -13.28
CA ILE A 992 -16.69 31.71 -13.05
C ILE A 992 -16.51 32.13 -11.59
N LEU A 993 -15.64 31.41 -10.89
CA LEU A 993 -15.18 31.79 -9.56
C LEU A 993 -13.78 32.40 -9.67
N ALA A 994 -13.64 33.64 -9.19
CA ALA A 994 -12.35 34.26 -9.06
C ALA A 994 -11.55 33.55 -7.96
N VAL A 995 -10.41 33.00 -8.34
CA VAL A 995 -9.48 32.36 -7.39
C VAL A 995 -8.52 33.43 -6.90
N LYS A 996 -8.38 33.57 -5.59
CA LYS A 996 -7.32 34.39 -5.01
C LYS A 996 -6.09 33.50 -4.83
N SER A 997 -4.93 33.98 -5.28
CA SER A 997 -3.67 33.39 -4.84
C SER A 997 -3.57 33.58 -3.32
N PRO A 998 -3.25 32.52 -2.55
CA PRO A 998 -2.98 32.70 -1.13
C PRO A 998 -1.87 33.76 -0.94
N PRO A 999 -1.93 34.59 0.13
CA PRO A 999 -0.82 35.47 0.46
C PRO A 999 0.46 34.64 0.57
N PHE A 1000 1.60 35.23 0.19
CA PHE A 1000 2.90 34.55 0.17
C PHE A 1000 3.28 34.15 1.61
N SER A 1001 2.78 33.01 2.07
CA SER A 1001 3.28 32.36 3.25
C SER A 1001 4.64 31.82 2.83
N ARG A 1002 5.72 32.53 3.20
CA ARG A 1002 6.92 31.80 3.56
C ARG A 1002 6.44 30.91 4.69
N GLU A 1003 6.13 29.65 4.40
CA GLU A 1003 6.29 28.64 5.43
C GLU A 1003 7.67 28.95 6.02
N LYS A 1004 7.68 29.47 7.24
CA LYS A 1004 8.89 29.44 8.03
C LYS A 1004 9.17 27.95 8.09
N LEU A 1005 10.14 27.49 7.30
CA LEU A 1005 10.92 26.34 7.70
C LEU A 1005 11.17 26.59 9.20
N PRO A 1006 10.72 25.69 10.09
CA PRO A 1006 11.06 25.85 11.50
C PRO A 1006 12.56 26.14 11.53
N PRO A 1007 12.99 27.21 12.22
CA PRO A 1007 14.41 27.55 12.24
C PRO A 1007 15.16 26.27 12.56
N ALA A 1008 16.22 25.96 11.80
CA ALA A 1008 17.13 24.90 12.19
C ALA A 1008 17.57 25.23 13.62
N GLU A 1009 16.96 24.56 14.60
CA GLU A 1009 17.34 24.73 15.99
C GLU A 1009 18.82 24.35 16.03
N ALA A 1010 19.62 25.30 16.52
CA ALA A 1010 21.07 25.21 16.55
C ALA A 1010 21.52 23.86 17.11
N GLU A 1011 22.67 23.38 16.63
CA GLU A 1011 23.45 22.19 17.00
C GLU A 1011 23.37 21.80 18.49
N GLY A 1012 22.21 21.34 18.93
CA GLY A 1012 21.97 20.72 20.22
C GLY A 1012 21.85 19.23 19.97
N SER A 1013 22.54 18.42 20.77
CA SER A 1013 22.53 16.96 20.66
C SER A 1013 21.09 16.43 20.60
N PHE A 1014 20.69 16.00 19.40
CA PHE A 1014 19.39 15.38 19.17
C PHE A 1014 19.40 13.98 19.80
N SER A 1015 18.59 13.78 20.85
CA SER A 1015 18.46 12.52 21.57
C SER A 1015 17.17 11.82 21.14
N ILE A 1016 17.30 10.69 20.45
CA ILE A 1016 16.18 9.77 20.25
C ILE A 1016 15.96 9.02 21.57
N PRO A 1017 14.78 9.08 22.20
CA PRO A 1017 14.51 8.33 23.41
C PRO A 1017 14.50 6.84 23.06
N THR A 1018 15.61 6.15 23.33
CA THR A 1018 15.74 4.70 23.12
C THR A 1018 15.23 3.88 24.29
N GLN A 1019 14.84 4.54 25.39
CA GLN A 1019 14.39 3.90 26.64
C GLN A 1019 12.90 4.09 26.93
N GLU A 1020 12.15 4.75 26.04
CA GLU A 1020 10.72 5.03 26.23
C GLU A 1020 9.92 4.59 24.99
N ILE A 1021 8.66 4.20 25.20
CA ILE A 1021 7.73 3.90 24.11
C ILE A 1021 7.31 5.20 23.45
N ILE A 1022 7.54 5.30 22.14
CA ILE A 1022 7.25 6.50 21.35
C ILE A 1022 5.79 6.40 20.87
N SER A 1023 4.95 7.34 21.29
CA SER A 1023 3.57 7.44 20.77
C SER A 1023 3.55 7.78 19.27
N PRO A 1024 2.46 7.50 18.52
CA PRO A 1024 2.36 7.86 17.10
C PRO A 1024 2.62 9.35 16.82
N GLU A 1025 2.13 10.26 17.67
CA GLU A 1025 2.41 11.70 17.53
C GLU A 1025 3.88 12.05 17.83
N MET A 1026 4.51 11.38 18.80
CA MET A 1026 5.94 11.54 19.06
C MET A 1026 6.76 10.97 17.90
N CYS A 1027 6.34 9.85 17.32
CA CYS A 1027 6.98 9.23 16.17
C CYS A 1027 6.91 10.17 14.96
N LEU A 1028 5.75 10.76 14.67
CA LEU A 1028 5.60 11.76 13.61
C LEU A 1028 6.45 13.00 13.88
N LYS A 1029 6.53 13.49 15.12
CA LYS A 1029 7.40 14.62 15.49
C LYS A 1029 8.89 14.28 15.38
N LEU A 1030 9.28 13.07 15.77
CA LEU A 1030 10.64 12.57 15.65
C LEU A 1030 11.02 12.36 14.19
N ALA A 1031 10.16 11.74 13.38
CA ALA A 1031 10.33 11.56 11.93
C ALA A 1031 10.41 12.90 11.21
N ALA A 1032 9.54 13.87 11.55
CA ALA A 1032 9.60 15.22 10.97
C ALA A 1032 10.89 15.96 11.34
N ARG A 1033 11.40 15.80 12.57
CA ARG A 1033 12.70 16.36 12.99
C ARG A 1033 13.89 15.61 12.36
N LEU A 1034 13.81 14.28 12.26
CA LEU A 1034 14.80 13.43 11.62
C LEU A 1034 14.91 13.74 10.12
N GLY A 1035 13.78 13.96 9.44
CA GLY A 1035 13.72 14.38 8.05
C GLY A 1035 14.24 15.80 7.80
N GLN A 1036 14.44 16.60 8.85
CA GLN A 1036 15.11 17.91 8.78
C GLN A 1036 16.62 17.81 9.05
N SER A 1037 17.13 16.65 9.46
CA SER A 1037 18.55 16.45 9.74
C SER A 1037 19.35 16.34 8.43
N PRO A 1038 20.35 17.21 8.20
CA PRO A 1038 21.16 17.15 6.98
C PRO A 1038 22.10 15.93 6.94
N TRP A 1039 22.23 15.19 8.04
CA TRP A 1039 23.14 14.05 8.21
C TRP A 1039 22.44 12.69 8.10
N LEU A 1040 21.11 12.67 8.21
CA LEU A 1040 20.32 11.46 8.32
C LEU A 1040 19.69 11.16 6.95
N ARG A 1041 20.28 10.19 6.23
CA ARG A 1041 19.92 9.90 4.83
C ARG A 1041 18.82 8.85 4.70
N MET A 1042 18.87 7.85 5.57
CA MET A 1042 17.86 6.81 5.71
C MET A 1042 17.73 6.49 7.19
N TYR A 1043 16.50 6.21 7.63
CA TYR A 1043 16.29 5.48 8.88
C TYR A 1043 15.36 4.32 8.58
N ILE A 1044 15.78 3.12 8.98
CA ILE A 1044 14.88 1.98 9.01
C ILE A 1044 14.17 2.11 10.36
N ALA A 1045 12.89 2.47 10.34
CA ALA A 1045 12.06 2.24 11.50
C ALA A 1045 12.07 0.73 11.74
N GLY A 1046 12.74 0.30 12.81
CA GLY A 1046 12.73 -1.10 13.21
C GLY A 1046 11.30 -1.59 13.40
N GLN A 1047 11.13 -2.91 13.34
CA GLN A 1047 9.85 -3.57 13.62
C GLN A 1047 9.14 -2.88 14.78
N SER A 1048 7.90 -2.44 14.54
CA SER A 1048 6.98 -2.18 15.64
C SER A 1048 6.91 -3.48 16.42
N ARG A 1049 7.59 -3.53 17.57
CA ARG A 1049 7.29 -4.52 18.58
C ARG A 1049 6.00 -4.03 19.22
N GLU A 1050 4.88 -4.29 18.55
CA GLU A 1050 3.65 -4.55 19.30
C GLU A 1050 4.02 -5.71 20.22
N LYS A 1051 4.13 -5.39 21.51
CA LYS A 1051 3.80 -6.37 22.52
C LYS A 1051 2.30 -6.43 22.59
#